data_AF-A0A818YPT0-F1
#
_entry.id   AF-A0A818YPT0-F1
#
_cell.length_a   1.000
_cell.length_b   1.000
_cell.length_c   1.000
_cell.angle_alpha   90.00
_cell.angle_beta   90.00
_cell.angle_gamma   90.00
#
_symmetry.space_group_name_H-M   'P 1'
#
loop_
_entity.id
_entity.type
_entity.pdbx_description
1 polymer ?
#
loop_
_entity_poly.entity_id
_entity_poly.type
_entity_poly.pdbx_seq_one_letter_code
_entity_poly.pdbx_strand_id
1 'polypeptide(L)'
;MSISNLQKCTICLSNVDRTTHGYLRHLRQVHGNDHLFNTSCPLCDSNFIYTNLKSFINHFRKHDFNSSGQDHSSLSLAPPFNDFNLDNHDDTDDSQQIQQASVWQSEHHGALDEIRKFYVKMLLKVREGHVLPGNIMKTMALSITCLLENFSYYLLSKLNINVDNVISYNFNNDIEKKIFEISRNEDSFIAACQSYFKFVKPKEILLPTGSKAYYIPLHQLLKNLFETQGFYDCVKQEKELISQFHGQDIIYHYQNAEFGRQHPVLQHKTNCFSLQLYSDDLGVVNPLMGKNAIHKLTTFYFSIDDLPARHNSSLSAVHLLLLYYKKDFDDEKNRKVLFAQLSKDLNSLEEDGLILPGDKNPTYFTISTLCADNLSAHELGGFTKTFTSGYCCRYCFTNHKDMKYIYKETQTSIRTSASYDLQLQHIQTVPSDKSLYGINDLSPLSSISSFHPIMSLPPDLMHDVMEGVMPKLTGCLLHVIVSSRLHTCSQVCQMINKFNFGNNDKRNRPVAFKEKDISEGNVRGKAMEKYCLFLNLPFIFYEIIDKIPYWFLYELLREIWDILYADHPRKSWLSTLEVLIQEFLQLFQTIFPENFVPKFHFLLHAARNTAKYGPLKRQMNLRYEAKHHLLKQMSNRCNNFINLPYTISKRIQLRQCYELIDENLLKLNNISGTIRKRRTTSFNLSIQNILFNDRLFAHRDVVHIVKWIIMDNIKFKVGDFFVGFLLGGEEIPIFVKIKYILNMSEQWKFVVQCFDTVTFKQNLWCFEIKPSNNNLIFSKNDFISHKSEDCYYIDNSYFIRVPYRLTAVE
;
A
#
# COMPACT_ATOMS: atom_id res chain seq x y z
N MET A 1 14.90 -48.30 -17.98
CA MET A 1 15.29 -47.82 -19.32
C MET A 1 16.75 -47.40 -19.22
N SER A 2 17.64 -47.98 -20.01
CA SER A 2 19.05 -47.57 -20.04
C SER A 2 19.17 -46.09 -20.46
N ILE A 3 20.18 -45.38 -19.95
CA ILE A 3 20.50 -43.98 -20.31
C ILE A 3 20.62 -43.79 -21.84
N SER A 4 20.87 -44.87 -22.60
CA SER A 4 20.96 -44.87 -24.06
C SER A 4 19.62 -44.62 -24.80
N ASN A 5 18.47 -44.64 -24.12
CA ASN A 5 17.13 -44.51 -24.72
C ASN A 5 16.42 -43.17 -24.41
N LEU A 6 17.12 -42.15 -23.91
CA LEU A 6 16.56 -40.82 -23.64
C LEU A 6 17.10 -39.78 -24.63
N GLN A 7 16.25 -38.85 -25.06
CA GLN A 7 16.62 -37.66 -25.84
C GLN A 7 16.14 -36.39 -25.13
N LYS A 8 16.88 -35.29 -25.24
CA LYS A 8 16.46 -34.00 -24.66
C LYS A 8 15.40 -33.32 -25.51
N CYS A 9 14.31 -32.90 -24.88
CA CYS A 9 13.36 -32.00 -25.50
C CYS A 9 14.05 -30.67 -25.83
N THR A 10 13.98 -30.26 -27.09
CA THR A 10 14.60 -29.01 -27.58
C THR A 10 13.90 -27.74 -27.08
N ILE A 11 12.71 -27.86 -26.47
CA ILE A 11 11.93 -26.72 -25.95
C ILE A 11 12.11 -26.56 -24.45
N CYS A 12 11.88 -27.62 -23.66
CA CYS A 12 11.99 -27.56 -22.20
C CYS A 12 13.22 -28.26 -21.63
N LEU A 13 14.06 -28.90 -22.47
CA LEU A 13 15.29 -29.60 -22.06
C LEU A 13 15.08 -30.80 -21.12
N SER A 14 13.84 -31.30 -20.98
CA SER A 14 13.54 -32.53 -20.25
C SER A 14 14.11 -33.75 -20.96
N ASN A 15 14.49 -34.77 -20.21
CA ASN A 15 14.86 -36.06 -20.79
C ASN A 15 13.59 -36.83 -21.11
N VAL A 16 13.34 -37.04 -22.39
CA VAL A 16 12.14 -37.69 -22.91
C VAL A 16 12.54 -39.01 -23.54
N ASP A 17 11.65 -39.99 -23.46
CA ASP A 17 11.81 -41.25 -24.19
C ASP A 17 12.14 -40.96 -25.67
N ARG A 18 13.24 -41.57 -26.14
CA ARG A 18 13.75 -41.42 -27.51
C ARG A 18 12.80 -42.03 -28.53
N THR A 19 11.86 -42.89 -28.12
CA THR A 19 10.81 -43.37 -29.02
C THR A 19 9.98 -42.22 -29.57
N THR A 20 9.61 -42.29 -30.84
CA THR A 20 8.80 -41.26 -31.49
C THR A 20 7.45 -41.09 -30.78
N HIS A 21 6.87 -42.18 -30.28
CA HIS A 21 5.64 -42.14 -29.49
C HIS A 21 5.83 -41.40 -28.16
N GLY A 22 6.91 -41.70 -27.42
CA GLY A 22 7.22 -41.04 -26.15
C GLY A 22 7.48 -39.54 -26.30
N TYR A 23 8.26 -39.14 -27.31
CA TYR A 23 8.55 -37.74 -27.60
C TYR A 23 7.31 -36.95 -28.02
N LEU A 24 6.47 -37.53 -28.90
CA LEU A 24 5.23 -36.88 -29.33
C LEU A 24 4.18 -36.78 -28.22
N ARG A 25 4.14 -37.76 -27.31
CA ARG A 25 3.26 -37.71 -26.13
C ARG A 25 3.67 -36.55 -25.21
N HIS A 26 4.96 -36.42 -24.92
CA HIS A 26 5.51 -35.31 -24.14
C HIS A 26 5.16 -33.96 -24.78
N LEU A 27 5.44 -33.77 -26.08
CA LEU A 27 5.17 -32.50 -26.76
C LEU A 27 3.68 -32.11 -26.74
N ARG A 28 2.76 -33.08 -26.84
CA ARG A 28 1.32 -32.79 -26.74
C ARG A 28 0.87 -32.44 -25.34
N GLN A 29 1.41 -33.12 -24.33
CA GLN A 29 1.02 -32.91 -22.94
C GLN A 29 1.63 -31.64 -22.34
N VAL A 30 2.90 -31.35 -22.67
CA VAL A 30 3.68 -30.25 -22.09
C VAL A 30 3.64 -28.99 -22.95
N HIS A 31 3.69 -29.14 -24.28
CA HIS A 31 3.78 -28.01 -25.23
C HIS A 31 2.52 -27.84 -26.10
N GLY A 32 1.45 -28.60 -25.82
CA GLY A 32 0.22 -28.63 -26.62
C GLY A 32 -0.47 -27.28 -26.83
N ASN A 33 -0.33 -26.39 -25.85
CA ASN A 33 -0.97 -25.07 -25.81
C ASN A 33 0.04 -23.91 -25.77
N ASP A 34 1.30 -24.16 -26.14
CA ASP A 34 2.33 -23.12 -26.10
C ASP A 34 2.19 -22.15 -27.28
N HIS A 35 1.82 -20.90 -26.99
CA HIS A 35 1.65 -19.85 -28.00
C HIS A 35 2.97 -19.39 -28.63
N LEU A 36 4.11 -19.73 -28.01
CA LEU A 36 5.46 -19.41 -28.50
C LEU A 36 6.23 -20.68 -28.90
N PHE A 37 5.52 -21.76 -29.25
CA PHE A 37 6.13 -23.01 -29.67
C PHE A 37 7.19 -22.77 -30.75
N ASN A 38 8.44 -23.13 -30.47
CA ASN A 38 9.56 -22.95 -31.37
C ASN A 38 10.57 -24.08 -31.12
N THR A 39 10.79 -24.94 -32.12
CA THR A 39 11.70 -26.08 -31.98
C THR A 39 12.31 -26.51 -33.30
N SER A 40 13.53 -27.03 -33.26
CA SER A 40 14.12 -27.83 -34.34
C SER A 40 13.89 -29.33 -34.09
N CYS A 41 14.13 -30.15 -35.11
CA CYS A 41 14.06 -31.61 -34.98
C CYS A 41 15.37 -32.16 -34.38
N PRO A 42 15.33 -32.93 -33.28
CA PRO A 42 16.54 -33.54 -32.70
C PRO A 42 17.03 -34.79 -33.46
N LEU A 43 16.26 -35.33 -34.40
CA LEU A 43 16.57 -36.57 -35.14
C LEU A 43 17.11 -36.34 -36.55
N CYS A 44 17.11 -35.10 -37.04
CA CYS A 44 17.76 -34.74 -38.30
C CYS A 44 18.36 -33.34 -38.23
N ASP A 45 19.49 -33.14 -38.92
CA ASP A 45 20.14 -31.84 -39.11
C ASP A 45 19.37 -30.94 -40.09
N SER A 46 18.08 -30.73 -39.80
CA SER A 46 17.30 -29.70 -40.46
C SER A 46 17.53 -28.39 -39.72
N ASN A 47 18.09 -27.38 -40.40
CA ASN A 47 18.10 -25.98 -39.91
C ASN A 47 16.69 -25.36 -39.87
N PHE A 48 15.65 -26.19 -39.95
CA PHE A 48 14.27 -25.77 -40.06
C PHE A 48 13.65 -25.65 -38.67
N ILE A 49 13.17 -24.45 -38.36
CA ILE A 49 12.54 -24.14 -37.09
C ILE A 49 11.02 -24.26 -37.25
N TYR A 50 10.40 -25.10 -36.44
CA TYR A 50 8.96 -25.30 -36.38
C TYR A 50 8.34 -24.39 -35.34
N THR A 51 7.47 -23.49 -35.80
CA THR A 51 6.73 -22.54 -34.94
C THR A 51 5.34 -23.02 -34.54
N ASN A 52 4.95 -24.23 -34.96
CA ASN A 52 3.65 -24.83 -34.66
C ASN A 52 3.81 -26.34 -34.41
N LEU A 53 3.33 -26.79 -33.25
CA LEU A 53 3.37 -28.18 -32.81
C LEU A 53 2.77 -29.15 -33.84
N LYS A 54 1.67 -28.81 -34.51
CA LYS A 54 1.02 -29.71 -35.47
C LYS A 54 1.90 -29.98 -36.70
N SER A 55 2.63 -28.96 -37.16
CA SER A 55 3.60 -29.08 -38.25
C SER A 55 4.81 -29.91 -37.84
N PHE A 56 5.33 -29.67 -36.62
CA PHE A 56 6.40 -30.46 -36.05
C PHE A 56 6.02 -31.94 -35.91
N ILE A 57 4.84 -32.26 -35.36
CA ILE A 57 4.35 -33.64 -35.20
C ILE A 57 4.30 -34.37 -36.55
N ASN A 58 3.83 -33.70 -37.60
CA ASN A 58 3.75 -34.29 -38.94
C ASN A 58 5.14 -34.56 -39.54
N HIS A 59 6.11 -33.69 -39.29
CA HIS A 59 7.50 -33.94 -39.67
C HIS A 59 8.10 -35.08 -38.85
N PHE A 60 7.98 -35.03 -37.53
CA PHE A 60 8.64 -35.94 -36.60
C PHE A 60 8.16 -37.39 -36.78
N ARG A 61 6.87 -37.59 -37.11
CA ARG A 61 6.30 -38.91 -37.47
C ARG A 61 6.93 -39.54 -38.71
N LYS A 62 7.57 -38.78 -39.59
CA LYS A 62 8.26 -39.33 -40.77
C LYS A 62 9.56 -40.07 -40.39
N HIS A 63 10.10 -39.82 -39.19
CA HIS A 63 11.22 -40.60 -38.69
C HIS A 63 10.83 -42.04 -38.31
N ASP A 64 9.60 -42.26 -37.83
CA ASP A 64 9.08 -43.62 -37.54
C ASP A 64 8.97 -44.49 -38.80
N PHE A 65 8.55 -43.89 -39.93
CA PHE A 65 8.34 -44.61 -41.19
C PHE A 65 9.64 -45.14 -41.83
N ASN A 66 10.80 -44.60 -41.47
CA ASN A 66 12.09 -45.06 -42.00
C ASN A 66 12.76 -46.12 -41.10
N SER A 67 12.21 -46.44 -39.93
CA SER A 67 12.81 -47.33 -38.93
C SER A 67 12.12 -48.68 -38.72
N SER A 68 11.01 -48.97 -39.39
CA SER A 68 10.33 -50.28 -39.26
C SER A 68 9.70 -50.74 -40.58
N GLY A 69 10.44 -51.56 -41.34
CA GLY A 69 9.84 -52.46 -42.31
C GLY A 69 9.36 -53.72 -41.60
N GLN A 70 8.05 -53.83 -41.36
CA GLN A 70 7.26 -55.08 -41.34
C GLN A 70 5.78 -54.77 -41.07
N ASP A 71 4.92 -55.34 -41.91
CA ASP A 71 3.46 -55.23 -41.94
C ASP A 71 2.76 -55.87 -40.72
N HIS A 72 1.73 -55.21 -40.18
CA HIS A 72 0.31 -55.62 -40.32
C HIS A 72 -0.64 -54.93 -39.30
N SER A 73 -1.68 -54.30 -39.87
CA SER A 73 -3.11 -54.22 -39.50
C SER A 73 -3.62 -53.86 -38.08
N SER A 74 -4.60 -52.94 -38.12
CA SER A 74 -5.79 -52.75 -37.25
C SER A 74 -5.61 -52.21 -35.83
N LEU A 75 -5.85 -50.90 -35.67
CA LEU A 75 -6.18 -50.25 -34.39
C LEU A 75 -7.71 -50.10 -34.28
N SER A 76 -8.34 -50.92 -33.46
CA SER A 76 -9.72 -50.74 -33.01
C SER A 76 -9.77 -50.05 -31.65
N LEU A 77 -10.80 -49.21 -31.53
CA LEU A 77 -11.35 -48.51 -30.37
C LEU A 77 -11.14 -49.16 -28.99
N ALA A 78 -10.88 -48.28 -28.01
CA ALA A 78 -10.87 -48.58 -26.58
C ALA A 78 -12.22 -49.09 -26.05
N PRO A 79 -12.19 -49.91 -24.99
CA PRO A 79 -13.25 -49.94 -23.97
C PRO A 79 -12.71 -49.72 -22.53
N PRO A 80 -13.60 -49.52 -21.55
CA PRO A 80 -13.39 -48.69 -20.37
C PRO A 80 -12.97 -49.45 -19.10
N PHE A 81 -12.57 -48.64 -18.11
CA PHE A 81 -12.38 -48.98 -16.69
C PHE A 81 -13.44 -49.93 -16.13
N ASN A 82 -12.99 -50.96 -15.40
CA ASN A 82 -13.78 -51.66 -14.39
C ASN A 82 -12.92 -51.94 -13.15
N ASP A 83 -13.49 -51.60 -11.99
CA ASP A 83 -13.09 -52.01 -10.65
C ASP A 83 -13.04 -53.54 -10.51
N PHE A 84 -12.08 -54.07 -9.74
CA PHE A 84 -12.27 -55.34 -9.04
C PHE A 84 -11.45 -55.42 -7.73
N ASN A 85 -12.17 -55.93 -6.72
CA ASN A 85 -11.79 -56.15 -5.33
C ASN A 85 -10.57 -57.06 -5.15
N LEU A 86 -9.85 -56.85 -4.04
CA LEU A 86 -8.84 -57.75 -3.50
C LEU A 86 -9.45 -58.58 -2.36
N ASP A 87 -9.47 -59.90 -2.54
CA ASP A 87 -9.69 -60.87 -1.47
C ASP A 87 -8.36 -61.25 -0.81
N ASN A 88 -8.45 -61.52 0.49
CA ASN A 88 -7.38 -61.87 1.43
C ASN A 88 -6.74 -63.23 1.11
N HIS A 89 -5.44 -63.37 1.44
CA HIS A 89 -4.94 -64.53 2.17
C HIS A 89 -3.63 -64.20 2.92
N ASP A 90 -3.60 -64.66 4.18
CA ASP A 90 -2.53 -64.61 5.17
C ASP A 90 -1.19 -65.22 4.69
N ASP A 91 -0.06 -64.69 5.20
CA ASP A 91 0.76 -65.45 6.16
C ASP A 91 1.90 -64.60 6.76
N THR A 92 1.81 -64.49 8.09
CA THR A 92 2.82 -64.27 9.15
C THR A 92 4.31 -64.10 8.80
N ASP A 93 4.91 -62.95 9.16
CA ASP A 93 6.05 -62.84 10.10
C ASP A 93 6.27 -61.36 10.50
N ASP A 94 5.43 -60.89 11.42
CA ASP A 94 5.47 -59.55 12.02
C ASP A 94 6.43 -59.52 13.22
N SER A 95 7.27 -58.50 13.33
CA SER A 95 7.28 -57.59 14.50
C SER A 95 8.53 -56.70 14.68
N GLN A 96 9.63 -56.91 13.94
CA GLN A 96 10.85 -56.08 14.13
C GLN A 96 11.16 -55.06 13.01
N GLN A 97 10.58 -55.17 11.81
CA GLN A 97 10.78 -54.20 10.73
C GLN A 97 9.77 -53.03 10.73
N ILE A 98 8.64 -53.17 11.41
CA ILE A 98 7.57 -52.15 11.45
C ILE A 98 7.97 -50.92 12.30
N GLN A 99 8.87 -51.08 13.28
CA GLN A 99 9.31 -49.96 14.13
C GLN A 99 10.36 -49.05 13.47
N GLN A 100 11.20 -49.56 12.55
CA GLN A 100 12.11 -48.70 11.77
C GLN A 100 11.41 -48.08 10.55
N ALA A 101 10.49 -48.79 9.90
CA ALA A 101 9.71 -48.26 8.77
C ALA A 101 8.78 -47.11 9.20
N SER A 102 8.18 -47.17 10.39
CA SER A 102 7.29 -46.12 10.91
C SER A 102 8.02 -44.83 11.29
N VAL A 103 9.26 -44.93 11.81
CA VAL A 103 10.12 -43.76 12.10
C VAL A 103 10.61 -43.10 10.80
N TRP A 104 11.05 -43.88 9.82
CA TRP A 104 11.48 -43.37 8.51
C TRP A 104 10.34 -42.78 7.66
N GLN A 105 9.14 -43.35 7.72
CA GLN A 105 7.95 -42.78 7.04
C GLN A 105 7.51 -41.44 7.65
N SER A 106 7.65 -41.27 8.98
CA SER A 106 7.31 -39.99 9.64
C SER A 106 8.26 -38.84 9.25
N GLU A 107 9.56 -39.12 9.08
CA GLU A 107 10.54 -38.12 8.64
C GLU A 107 10.37 -37.75 7.15
N HIS A 108 10.07 -38.72 6.29
CA HIS A 108 9.81 -38.49 4.86
C HIS A 108 8.50 -37.71 4.60
N HIS A 109 7.45 -37.93 5.40
CA HIS A 109 6.23 -37.13 5.33
C HIS A 109 6.48 -35.65 5.65
N GLY A 110 7.36 -35.35 6.60
CA GLY A 110 7.75 -33.98 6.94
C GLY A 110 8.49 -33.26 5.81
N ALA A 111 9.44 -33.94 5.15
CA ALA A 111 10.21 -33.33 4.05
C ALA A 111 9.35 -33.02 2.81
N LEU A 112 8.45 -33.92 2.43
CA LEU A 112 7.50 -33.69 1.35
C LEU A 112 6.54 -32.54 1.66
N ASP A 113 6.09 -32.41 2.90
CA ASP A 113 5.21 -31.32 3.31
C ASP A 113 5.94 -29.96 3.30
N GLU A 114 7.19 -29.91 3.74
CA GLU A 114 8.04 -28.72 3.63
C GLU A 114 8.30 -28.31 2.17
N ILE A 115 8.49 -29.27 1.25
CA ILE A 115 8.58 -28.98 -0.19
C ILE A 115 7.27 -28.38 -0.71
N ARG A 116 6.12 -28.93 -0.34
CA ARG A 116 4.80 -28.41 -0.75
C ARG A 116 4.58 -27.00 -0.22
N LYS A 117 4.87 -26.77 1.05
CA LYS A 117 4.80 -25.46 1.70
C LYS A 117 5.73 -24.46 1.03
N PHE A 118 6.98 -24.82 0.76
CA PHE A 118 7.93 -23.98 0.01
C PHE A 118 7.42 -23.66 -1.40
N TYR A 119 6.90 -24.65 -2.11
CA TYR A 119 6.36 -24.47 -3.46
C TYR A 119 5.17 -23.51 -3.48
N VAL A 120 4.21 -23.66 -2.56
CA VAL A 120 3.07 -22.73 -2.43
C VAL A 120 3.56 -21.33 -2.09
N LYS A 121 4.52 -21.19 -1.17
CA LYS A 121 5.14 -19.90 -0.83
C LYS A 121 5.80 -19.25 -2.04
N MET A 122 6.55 -20.02 -2.83
CA MET A 122 7.20 -19.54 -4.05
C MET A 122 6.18 -19.10 -5.10
N LEU A 123 5.11 -19.88 -5.32
CA LEU A 123 4.02 -19.49 -6.23
C LEU A 123 3.34 -18.19 -5.78
N LEU A 124 3.02 -18.07 -4.49
CA LEU A 124 2.46 -16.84 -3.91
C LEU A 124 3.38 -15.64 -4.17
N LYS A 125 4.67 -15.78 -3.88
CA LYS A 125 5.68 -14.73 -4.07
C LYS A 125 5.77 -14.28 -5.52
N VAL A 126 5.90 -15.22 -6.45
CA VAL A 126 6.06 -14.88 -7.87
C VAL A 126 4.76 -14.32 -8.44
N ARG A 127 3.63 -14.97 -8.16
CA ARG A 127 2.33 -14.60 -8.72
C ARG A 127 1.82 -13.28 -8.17
N GLU A 128 1.80 -13.11 -6.84
CA GLU A 128 1.19 -11.94 -6.21
C GLU A 128 2.19 -10.81 -5.96
N GLY A 129 3.46 -11.13 -5.74
CA GLY A 129 4.55 -10.14 -5.67
C GLY A 129 4.77 -9.42 -7.00
N HIS A 130 4.64 -10.13 -8.13
CA HIS A 130 4.77 -9.53 -9.47
C HIS A 130 3.45 -9.32 -10.20
N VAL A 131 2.30 -9.54 -9.55
CA VAL A 131 0.94 -9.38 -10.10
C VAL A 131 0.81 -10.08 -11.47
N LEU A 132 1.18 -11.36 -11.50
CA LEU A 132 1.15 -12.21 -12.69
C LEU A 132 -0.23 -12.88 -12.85
N PRO A 133 -0.69 -13.16 -14.07
CA PRO A 133 -1.92 -13.91 -14.29
C PRO A 133 -1.81 -15.36 -13.82
N GLY A 134 -2.95 -15.97 -13.45
CA GLY A 134 -2.97 -17.31 -12.84
C GLY A 134 -2.51 -18.44 -13.76
N ASN A 135 -2.62 -18.28 -15.09
CA ASN A 135 -2.15 -19.27 -16.06
C ASN A 135 -0.62 -19.49 -16.00
N ILE A 136 0.15 -18.50 -15.52
CA ILE A 136 1.60 -18.61 -15.37
C ILE A 136 2.00 -19.71 -14.36
N MET A 137 1.12 -20.04 -13.40
CA MET A 137 1.39 -21.11 -12.42
C MET A 137 1.62 -22.47 -13.08
N LYS A 138 0.89 -22.80 -14.16
CA LYS A 138 1.06 -24.06 -14.88
C LYS A 138 2.41 -24.13 -15.58
N THR A 139 2.83 -23.03 -16.21
CA THR A 139 4.14 -22.90 -16.84
C THR A 139 5.26 -23.04 -15.82
N MET A 140 5.12 -22.44 -14.63
CA MET A 140 6.09 -22.58 -13.54
C MET A 140 6.17 -24.01 -13.03
N ALA A 141 5.04 -24.69 -12.84
CA ALA A 141 4.99 -26.09 -12.42
C ALA A 141 5.76 -26.99 -13.38
N LEU A 142 5.46 -26.90 -14.69
CA LEU A 142 6.14 -27.66 -15.74
C LEU A 142 7.65 -27.40 -15.75
N SER A 143 8.06 -26.14 -15.60
CA SER A 143 9.48 -25.75 -15.60
C SER A 143 10.22 -26.33 -14.38
N ILE A 144 9.58 -26.35 -13.20
CA ILE A 144 10.18 -26.88 -11.97
C ILE A 144 10.25 -28.39 -12.00
N THR A 145 9.20 -29.07 -12.48
CA THR A 145 9.23 -30.52 -12.69
C THR A 145 10.40 -30.91 -13.59
N CYS A 146 10.55 -30.24 -14.74
CA CYS A 146 11.68 -30.50 -15.65
C CYS A 146 13.05 -30.26 -14.99
N LEU A 147 13.15 -29.23 -14.14
CA LEU A 147 14.38 -28.95 -13.39
C LEU A 147 14.69 -30.07 -12.39
N LEU A 148 13.69 -30.55 -11.64
CA LEU A 148 13.82 -31.64 -10.68
C LEU A 148 14.21 -32.96 -11.34
N GLU A 149 13.61 -33.28 -12.50
CA GLU A 149 14.01 -34.42 -13.33
C GLU A 149 15.50 -34.33 -13.67
N ASN A 150 15.94 -33.20 -14.23
CA ASN A 150 17.33 -32.99 -14.63
C ASN A 150 18.32 -33.08 -13.45
N PHE A 151 17.98 -32.50 -12.28
CA PHE A 151 18.80 -32.61 -11.07
C PHE A 151 18.91 -34.06 -10.60
N SER A 152 17.84 -34.82 -10.69
CA SER A 152 17.82 -36.23 -10.30
C SER A 152 18.71 -37.08 -11.20
N TYR A 153 18.64 -36.86 -12.51
CA TYR A 153 19.56 -37.51 -13.45
C TYR A 153 21.03 -37.17 -13.13
N TYR A 154 21.33 -35.91 -12.82
CA TYR A 154 22.68 -35.50 -12.42
C TYR A 154 23.14 -36.21 -11.13
N LEU A 155 22.30 -36.24 -10.08
CA LEU A 155 22.62 -36.91 -8.83
C LEU A 155 22.87 -38.41 -9.02
N LEU A 156 22.03 -39.09 -9.79
CA LEU A 156 22.20 -40.51 -10.10
C LEU A 156 23.51 -40.78 -10.85
N SER A 157 23.84 -39.92 -11.82
CA SER A 157 25.11 -40.01 -12.56
C SER A 157 26.33 -39.81 -11.67
N LYS A 158 26.21 -39.00 -10.60
CA LYS A 158 27.30 -38.72 -9.66
C LYS A 158 27.45 -39.77 -8.55
N LEU A 159 26.34 -40.37 -8.13
CA LEU A 159 26.32 -41.39 -7.07
C LEU A 159 26.63 -42.81 -7.60
N ASN A 160 26.86 -42.98 -8.90
CA ASN A 160 27.15 -44.27 -9.55
C ASN A 160 26.06 -45.33 -9.29
N ILE A 161 24.82 -44.89 -9.04
CA ILE A 161 23.67 -45.75 -8.81
C ILE A 161 23.17 -46.19 -10.20
N ASN A 162 23.17 -47.50 -10.44
CA ASN A 162 22.70 -48.05 -11.70
C ASN A 162 21.20 -47.77 -11.88
N VAL A 163 20.84 -47.19 -13.04
CA VAL A 163 19.51 -46.62 -13.33
C VAL A 163 18.40 -47.68 -13.41
N ASP A 164 18.75 -48.95 -13.32
CA ASP A 164 17.82 -50.08 -13.44
C ASP A 164 17.05 -50.40 -12.14
N ASN A 165 17.44 -49.86 -10.99
CA ASN A 165 16.70 -50.07 -9.73
C ASN A 165 15.82 -48.86 -9.38
N VAL A 166 14.58 -48.89 -9.88
CA VAL A 166 13.24 -48.54 -9.32
C VAL A 166 13.06 -47.36 -8.33
N ILE A 167 14.07 -46.92 -7.59
CA ILE A 167 13.98 -45.90 -6.53
C ILE A 167 13.99 -44.47 -7.11
N SER A 168 14.63 -44.23 -8.26
CA SER A 168 14.71 -42.91 -8.91
C SER A 168 13.42 -42.47 -9.62
N TYR A 169 12.62 -43.42 -10.10
CA TYR A 169 11.38 -43.13 -10.80
C TYR A 169 10.22 -42.83 -9.82
N ASN A 170 10.18 -43.47 -8.65
CA ASN A 170 9.11 -43.26 -7.67
C ASN A 170 9.25 -41.95 -6.89
N PHE A 171 10.47 -41.55 -6.48
CA PHE A 171 10.66 -40.34 -5.66
C PHE A 171 10.27 -39.04 -6.40
N ASN A 172 10.64 -38.91 -7.68
CA ASN A 172 10.27 -37.76 -8.49
C ASN A 172 8.79 -37.76 -8.87
N ASN A 173 8.23 -38.91 -9.19
CA ASN A 173 6.80 -39.02 -9.52
C ASN A 173 5.92 -38.51 -8.37
N ASP A 174 6.30 -38.77 -7.12
CA ASP A 174 5.55 -38.29 -5.96
C ASP A 174 5.64 -36.76 -5.80
N ILE A 175 6.84 -36.17 -5.87
CA ILE A 175 7.02 -34.71 -5.78
C ILE A 175 6.34 -34.00 -6.95
N GLU A 176 6.54 -34.50 -8.17
CA GLU A 176 5.93 -33.99 -9.40
C GLU A 176 4.41 -34.01 -9.29
N LYS A 177 3.82 -35.16 -8.93
CA LYS A 177 2.37 -35.31 -8.78
C LYS A 177 1.84 -34.32 -7.75
N LYS A 178 2.52 -34.12 -6.62
CA LYS A 178 2.11 -33.14 -5.59
C LYS A 178 2.23 -31.68 -6.06
N ILE A 179 3.28 -31.32 -6.78
CA ILE A 179 3.45 -29.99 -7.38
C ILE A 179 2.36 -29.72 -8.44
N PHE A 180 2.06 -30.70 -9.28
CA PHE A 180 0.97 -30.61 -10.25
C PHE A 180 -0.40 -30.55 -9.60
N GLU A 181 -0.67 -31.34 -8.55
CA GLU A 181 -1.92 -31.27 -7.78
C GLU A 181 -2.18 -29.83 -7.30
N ILE A 182 -1.16 -29.16 -6.74
CA ILE A 182 -1.25 -27.77 -6.25
C ILE A 182 -1.52 -26.78 -7.40
N SER A 183 -0.85 -26.93 -8.54
CA SER A 183 -0.88 -25.98 -9.66
C SER A 183 -1.90 -26.30 -10.75
N ARG A 184 -2.65 -27.40 -10.60
CA ARG A 184 -3.63 -27.93 -11.57
C ARG A 184 -4.66 -26.88 -11.96
N ASN A 185 -5.22 -26.20 -10.97
CA ASN A 185 -6.23 -25.17 -11.12
C ASN A 185 -6.21 -24.21 -9.93
N GLU A 186 -6.94 -23.12 -10.07
CA GLU A 186 -7.03 -22.06 -9.08
C GLU A 186 -7.54 -22.58 -7.71
N ASP A 187 -8.52 -23.48 -7.71
CA ASP A 187 -9.10 -24.00 -6.46
C ASP A 187 -8.11 -24.88 -5.70
N SER A 188 -7.33 -25.71 -6.39
CA SER A 188 -6.31 -26.56 -5.78
C SER A 188 -5.19 -25.71 -5.17
N PHE A 189 -4.82 -24.61 -5.83
CA PHE A 189 -3.85 -23.65 -5.29
C PHE A 189 -4.39 -22.91 -4.06
N ILE A 190 -5.66 -22.48 -4.08
CA ILE A 190 -6.30 -21.84 -2.92
C ILE A 190 -6.41 -22.81 -1.75
N ALA A 191 -6.81 -24.06 -1.99
CA ALA A 191 -6.88 -25.09 -0.95
C ALA A 191 -5.50 -25.28 -0.31
N ALA A 192 -4.44 -25.36 -1.10
CA ALA A 192 -3.08 -25.42 -0.56
C ALA A 192 -2.70 -24.17 0.25
N CYS A 193 -3.09 -22.98 -0.21
CA CYS A 193 -2.88 -21.75 0.57
C CYS A 193 -3.64 -21.74 1.90
N GLN A 194 -4.82 -22.36 1.98
CA GLN A 194 -5.60 -22.52 3.21
C GLN A 194 -4.99 -23.56 4.16
N SER A 195 -4.44 -24.65 3.61
CA SER A 195 -3.82 -25.70 4.40
C SER A 195 -2.49 -25.26 5.01
N TYR A 196 -1.66 -24.56 4.24
CA TYR A 196 -0.30 -24.21 4.66
C TYR A 196 -0.17 -22.82 5.27
N PHE A 197 -1.07 -21.90 4.94
CA PHE A 197 -0.94 -20.49 5.26
C PHE A 197 -2.26 -19.84 5.67
N LYS A 198 -2.18 -18.60 6.13
CA LYS A 198 -3.30 -17.84 6.71
C LYS A 198 -4.17 -17.18 5.64
N PHE A 199 -4.57 -17.91 4.61
CA PHE A 199 -5.44 -17.38 3.55
C PHE A 199 -6.87 -17.20 4.07
N VAL A 200 -7.39 -15.97 3.97
CA VAL A 200 -8.78 -15.65 4.31
C VAL A 200 -9.61 -15.63 3.02
N LYS A 201 -10.56 -16.57 2.90
CA LYS A 201 -11.44 -16.65 1.73
C LYS A 201 -12.47 -15.51 1.76
N PRO A 202 -12.64 -14.72 0.68
CA PRO A 202 -13.71 -13.75 0.58
C PRO A 202 -15.08 -14.42 0.69
N LYS A 203 -15.96 -13.86 1.53
CA LYS A 203 -17.36 -14.27 1.68
C LYS A 203 -18.22 -13.52 0.67
N GLU A 204 -18.99 -14.27 -0.10
CA GLU A 204 -19.96 -13.71 -1.05
C GLU A 204 -21.19 -13.17 -0.29
N ILE A 205 -21.64 -11.98 -0.66
CA ILE A 205 -22.90 -11.39 -0.25
C ILE A 205 -23.80 -11.37 -1.49
N LEU A 206 -24.88 -12.14 -1.44
CA LEU A 206 -25.91 -12.13 -2.48
C LEU A 206 -26.83 -10.94 -2.23
N LEU A 207 -26.88 -10.01 -3.18
CA LEU A 207 -27.72 -8.83 -3.08
C LEU A 207 -29.13 -9.12 -3.61
N PRO A 208 -30.18 -8.46 -3.10
CA PRO A 208 -31.57 -8.62 -3.56
C PRO A 208 -31.78 -8.48 -5.08
N THR A 209 -30.96 -7.66 -5.74
CA THR A 209 -30.97 -7.46 -7.20
C THR A 209 -30.30 -8.58 -8.00
N GLY A 210 -29.72 -9.58 -7.34
CA GLY A 210 -28.97 -10.68 -7.95
C GLY A 210 -27.47 -10.38 -8.18
N SER A 211 -27.04 -9.13 -7.99
CA SER A 211 -25.62 -8.75 -7.95
C SER A 211 -24.90 -9.40 -6.76
N LYS A 212 -23.56 -9.44 -6.83
CA LYS A 212 -22.70 -10.04 -5.80
C LYS A 212 -21.70 -9.01 -5.28
N ALA A 213 -21.59 -8.93 -3.96
CA ALA A 213 -20.55 -8.20 -3.25
C ALA A 213 -19.65 -9.19 -2.49
N TYR A 214 -18.44 -8.75 -2.11
CA TYR A 214 -17.47 -9.62 -1.43
C TYR A 214 -16.92 -8.96 -0.17
N TYR A 215 -17.14 -9.62 0.95
CA TYR A 215 -16.67 -9.25 2.27
C TYR A 215 -15.50 -10.13 2.69
N ILE A 216 -14.51 -9.56 3.38
CA ILE A 216 -13.40 -10.29 3.97
C ILE A 216 -13.70 -10.49 5.45
N PRO A 217 -13.82 -11.75 5.93
CA PRO A 217 -14.06 -12.05 7.35
C PRO A 217 -13.09 -11.34 8.30
N LEU A 218 -13.57 -10.29 8.96
CA LEU A 218 -12.73 -9.37 9.74
C LEU A 218 -12.09 -10.07 10.94
N HIS A 219 -12.86 -10.85 11.69
CA HIS A 219 -12.37 -11.61 12.84
C HIS A 219 -11.17 -12.50 12.48
N GLN A 220 -11.27 -13.26 11.38
CA GLN A 220 -10.20 -14.16 10.97
C GLN A 220 -8.97 -13.37 10.52
N LEU A 221 -9.17 -12.28 9.79
CA LEU A 221 -8.07 -11.45 9.33
C LEU A 221 -7.33 -10.78 10.50
N LEU A 222 -8.04 -10.27 11.50
CA LEU A 222 -7.44 -9.73 12.73
C LEU A 222 -6.64 -10.80 13.48
N LYS A 223 -7.21 -12.00 13.71
CA LYS A 223 -6.46 -13.12 14.32
C LYS A 223 -5.16 -13.40 13.56
N ASN A 224 -5.23 -13.50 12.24
CA ASN A 224 -4.05 -13.76 11.41
C ASN A 224 -2.97 -12.68 11.55
N LEU A 225 -3.37 -11.39 11.63
CA LEU A 225 -2.47 -10.27 11.83
C LEU A 225 -1.80 -10.33 13.21
N PHE A 226 -2.58 -10.48 14.28
CA PHE A 226 -2.07 -10.48 15.66
C PHE A 226 -1.28 -11.74 16.03
N GLU A 227 -1.49 -12.85 15.33
CA GLU A 227 -0.63 -14.04 15.41
C GLU A 227 0.67 -13.91 14.59
N THR A 228 0.88 -12.81 13.86
CA THR A 228 2.15 -12.57 13.16
C THR A 228 3.20 -12.13 14.17
N GLN A 229 4.40 -12.74 14.11
CA GLN A 229 5.46 -12.50 15.07
C GLN A 229 5.79 -11.00 15.21
N GLY A 230 5.79 -10.53 16.46
CA GLY A 230 6.08 -9.14 16.84
C GLY A 230 4.95 -8.14 16.55
N PHE A 231 3.89 -8.51 15.81
CA PHE A 231 2.81 -7.58 15.47
C PHE A 231 2.05 -7.10 16.70
N TYR A 232 1.67 -8.04 17.56
CA TYR A 232 0.93 -7.71 18.77
C TYR A 232 1.76 -6.82 19.72
N ASP A 233 3.03 -7.16 19.94
CA ASP A 233 3.94 -6.36 20.78
C ASP A 233 4.12 -4.94 20.25
N CYS A 234 4.25 -4.78 18.92
CA CYS A 234 4.39 -3.48 18.27
C CYS A 234 3.15 -2.59 18.50
N VAL A 235 1.95 -3.13 18.31
CA VAL A 235 0.69 -2.40 18.54
C VAL A 235 0.52 -2.05 20.01
N LYS A 236 0.89 -2.95 20.92
CA LYS A 236 0.81 -2.71 22.36
C LYS A 236 1.79 -1.61 22.82
N GLN A 237 3.02 -1.63 22.34
CA GLN A 237 4.02 -0.59 22.63
C GLN A 237 3.56 0.80 22.14
N GLU A 238 2.99 0.88 20.93
CA GLU A 238 2.45 2.14 20.42
C GLU A 238 1.29 2.62 21.29
N LYS A 239 0.39 1.71 21.71
CA LYS A 239 -0.72 2.06 22.60
C LYS A 239 -0.24 2.57 23.96
N GLU A 240 0.79 1.96 24.53
CA GLU A 240 1.42 2.44 25.76
C GLU A 240 2.01 3.84 25.57
N LEU A 241 2.69 4.09 24.45
CA LEU A 241 3.20 5.42 24.09
C LEU A 241 2.07 6.45 23.93
N ILE A 242 0.98 6.11 23.23
CA ILE A 242 -0.20 6.98 23.07
C ILE A 242 -0.74 7.43 24.44
N SER A 243 -0.79 6.51 25.41
CA SER A 243 -1.31 6.79 26.75
C SER A 243 -0.49 7.85 27.52
N GLN A 244 0.80 8.00 27.22
CA GLN A 244 1.68 8.99 27.86
C GLN A 244 1.31 10.44 27.48
N PHE A 245 0.63 10.61 26.33
CA PHE A 245 0.15 11.92 25.85
C PHE A 245 -1.27 12.26 26.34
N HIS A 246 -1.88 11.45 27.21
CA HIS A 246 -3.18 11.78 27.79
C HIS A 246 -3.07 13.03 28.67
N GLY A 247 -3.92 14.02 28.40
CA GLY A 247 -3.91 15.30 29.13
C GLY A 247 -2.79 16.27 28.72
N GLN A 248 -1.80 15.84 27.94
CA GLN A 248 -0.70 16.69 27.47
C GLN A 248 -1.15 17.73 26.43
N ASP A 249 -0.31 18.74 26.18
CA ASP A 249 -0.54 19.73 25.11
C ASP A 249 -0.40 19.13 23.71
N ILE A 250 0.45 18.10 23.56
CA ILE A 250 0.66 17.40 22.29
C ILE A 250 -0.54 16.51 21.97
N ILE A 251 -1.09 16.67 20.77
CA ILE A 251 -2.11 15.81 20.18
C ILE A 251 -1.37 14.77 19.35
N TYR A 252 -1.20 13.57 19.89
CA TYR A 252 -0.37 12.52 19.29
C TYR A 252 -1.19 11.56 18.43
N HIS A 253 -2.43 11.27 18.84
CA HIS A 253 -3.29 10.22 18.30
C HIS A 253 -4.77 10.56 18.42
N TYR A 254 -5.62 9.82 17.70
CA TYR A 254 -7.08 9.89 17.88
C TYR A 254 -7.49 9.62 19.33
N GLN A 255 -6.90 8.59 19.96
CA GLN A 255 -7.27 8.17 21.32
C GLN A 255 -7.03 9.27 22.38
N ASN A 256 -5.98 10.10 22.23
CA ASN A 256 -5.72 11.21 23.14
C ASN A 256 -6.39 12.52 22.70
N ALA A 257 -7.10 12.55 21.56
CA ALA A 257 -7.94 13.64 21.09
C ALA A 257 -9.34 13.62 21.76
N GLU A 258 -10.17 14.65 21.55
CA GLU A 258 -11.45 14.76 22.28
C GLU A 258 -12.41 13.61 22.01
N PHE A 259 -12.61 13.22 20.74
CA PHE A 259 -13.53 12.13 20.40
C PHE A 259 -13.01 10.78 20.85
N GLY A 260 -11.70 10.51 20.75
CA GLY A 260 -11.12 9.27 21.29
C GLY A 260 -11.31 9.16 22.81
N ARG A 261 -11.12 10.26 23.55
CA ARG A 261 -11.37 10.29 25.01
C ARG A 261 -12.84 10.13 25.37
N GLN A 262 -13.77 10.49 24.48
CA GLN A 262 -15.22 10.39 24.65
C GLN A 262 -15.80 9.12 24.01
N HIS A 263 -14.96 8.27 23.41
CA HIS A 263 -15.42 7.15 22.61
C HIS A 263 -16.04 6.07 23.51
N PRO A 264 -17.27 5.60 23.23
CA PRO A 264 -18.03 4.72 24.12
C PRO A 264 -17.30 3.42 24.47
N VAL A 265 -16.64 2.79 23.48
CA VAL A 265 -15.91 1.54 23.71
C VAL A 265 -14.55 1.77 24.41
N LEU A 266 -13.75 2.73 23.93
CA LEU A 266 -12.41 3.01 24.48
C LEU A 266 -12.44 3.48 25.94
N GLN A 267 -13.50 4.17 26.36
CA GLN A 267 -13.65 4.60 27.77
C GLN A 267 -13.85 3.43 28.74
N HIS A 268 -14.51 2.36 28.31
CA HIS A 268 -14.91 1.25 29.18
C HIS A 268 -14.04 0.00 29.03
N LYS A 269 -13.33 -0.14 27.91
CA LYS A 269 -12.52 -1.32 27.60
C LYS A 269 -11.03 -0.95 27.54
N THR A 270 -10.30 -1.24 28.62
CA THR A 270 -8.86 -0.94 28.73
C THR A 270 -8.03 -1.63 27.65
N ASN A 271 -8.36 -2.88 27.32
CA ASN A 271 -7.70 -3.65 26.26
C ASN A 271 -8.46 -3.59 24.92
N CYS A 272 -8.61 -2.39 24.35
CA CYS A 272 -9.26 -2.17 23.06
C CYS A 272 -8.32 -1.53 22.03
N PHE A 273 -8.32 -2.03 20.78
CA PHE A 273 -7.59 -1.44 19.66
C PHE A 273 -8.51 -0.74 18.66
N SER A 274 -8.01 0.33 18.06
CA SER A 274 -8.72 1.19 17.13
C SER A 274 -8.46 0.79 15.68
N LEU A 275 -9.54 0.73 14.89
CA LEU A 275 -9.53 0.47 13.44
C LEU A 275 -9.88 1.76 12.71
N GLN A 276 -9.01 2.20 11.80
CA GLN A 276 -9.34 3.28 10.88
C GLN A 276 -9.88 2.68 9.59
N LEU A 277 -11.14 2.98 9.27
CA LEU A 277 -11.77 2.57 8.03
C LEU A 277 -11.52 3.60 6.93
N TYR A 278 -11.59 3.13 5.69
CA TYR A 278 -11.58 3.99 4.52
C TYR A 278 -12.59 3.52 3.48
N SER A 279 -13.21 4.45 2.77
CA SER A 279 -14.04 4.16 1.60
C SER A 279 -13.84 5.17 0.48
N ASP A 280 -13.75 4.66 -0.75
CA ASP A 280 -13.75 5.45 -1.97
C ASP A 280 -14.17 4.62 -3.20
N ASP A 281 -14.50 5.35 -4.24
CA ASP A 281 -15.06 4.93 -5.50
C ASP A 281 -13.97 4.83 -6.59
N LEU A 282 -13.65 3.61 -6.98
CA LEU A 282 -12.59 3.24 -7.90
C LEU A 282 -13.10 2.96 -9.32
N GLY A 283 -12.69 3.79 -10.28
CA GLY A 283 -12.77 3.45 -11.71
C GLY A 283 -11.67 2.46 -12.12
N VAL A 284 -12.05 1.28 -12.63
CA VAL A 284 -11.10 0.17 -12.91
C VAL A 284 -10.80 -0.02 -14.40
N VAL A 285 -11.53 0.64 -15.30
CA VAL A 285 -11.35 0.58 -16.76
C VAL A 285 -10.81 1.91 -17.30
N ASN A 286 -10.25 1.89 -18.52
CA ASN A 286 -9.59 3.04 -19.13
C ASN A 286 -10.59 4.20 -19.38
N PRO A 287 -10.31 5.43 -18.88
CA PRO A 287 -11.08 6.65 -19.09
C PRO A 287 -11.57 6.92 -20.53
N LEU A 288 -10.86 6.39 -21.54
CA LEU A 288 -11.17 6.58 -22.96
C LEU A 288 -12.22 5.61 -23.52
N MET A 289 -12.58 4.55 -22.79
CA MET A 289 -13.62 3.60 -23.21
C MET A 289 -14.96 3.99 -22.56
N GLY A 290 -16.04 4.10 -23.33
CA GLY A 290 -17.39 4.49 -22.85
C GLY A 290 -18.04 3.59 -21.78
N LYS A 291 -17.30 2.63 -21.21
CA LYS A 291 -17.72 1.69 -20.15
C LYS A 291 -17.25 2.08 -18.74
N ASN A 292 -16.64 3.26 -18.54
CA ASN A 292 -16.11 3.67 -17.22
C ASN A 292 -17.14 3.75 -16.10
N ALA A 293 -18.37 4.13 -16.43
CA ALA A 293 -19.45 4.17 -15.46
C ALA A 293 -19.94 2.76 -15.05
N ILE A 294 -19.78 1.75 -15.92
CA ILE A 294 -20.36 0.41 -15.75
C ILE A 294 -19.56 -0.43 -14.74
N HIS A 295 -18.25 -0.23 -14.66
CA HIS A 295 -17.34 -1.00 -13.78
C HIS A 295 -16.73 -0.15 -12.67
N LYS A 296 -17.45 0.87 -12.17
CA LYS A 296 -17.04 1.60 -10.98
C LYS A 296 -17.23 0.72 -9.75
N LEU A 297 -16.16 0.43 -9.04
CA LEU A 297 -16.16 -0.32 -7.79
C LEU A 297 -16.13 0.64 -6.61
N THR A 298 -16.74 0.28 -5.50
CA THR A 298 -16.51 0.96 -4.22
C THR A 298 -15.73 0.01 -3.32
N THR A 299 -14.65 0.51 -2.72
CA THR A 299 -13.76 -0.30 -1.91
C THR A 299 -13.76 0.18 -0.47
N PHE A 300 -13.88 -0.73 0.48
CA PHE A 300 -13.66 -0.47 1.89
C PHE A 300 -12.35 -1.12 2.35
N TYR A 301 -11.49 -0.33 2.99
CA TYR A 301 -10.29 -0.81 3.68
C TYR A 301 -10.38 -0.59 5.18
N PHE A 302 -9.50 -1.24 5.91
CA PHE A 302 -9.10 -0.82 7.24
C PHE A 302 -7.57 -0.84 7.40
N SER A 303 -7.11 -0.07 8.38
CA SER A 303 -5.79 -0.19 8.99
C SER A 303 -5.94 -0.23 10.52
N ILE A 304 -4.91 -0.72 11.21
CA ILE A 304 -4.84 -0.62 12.68
C ILE A 304 -4.34 0.78 13.00
N ASP A 305 -5.18 1.63 13.61
CA ASP A 305 -4.82 3.00 13.92
C ASP A 305 -3.70 3.04 14.98
N ASP A 306 -3.73 2.09 15.92
CA ASP A 306 -2.73 1.93 16.99
C ASP A 306 -1.40 1.29 16.53
N LEU A 307 -1.10 1.34 15.23
CA LEU A 307 0.18 0.91 14.69
C LEU A 307 1.08 2.14 14.46
N PRO A 308 2.39 2.08 14.78
CA PRO A 308 3.28 3.23 14.59
C PRO A 308 3.25 3.75 13.14
N ALA A 309 3.29 5.08 12.98
CA ALA A 309 3.15 5.74 11.68
C ALA A 309 4.11 5.21 10.60
N ARG A 310 5.33 4.81 10.99
CA ARG A 310 6.32 4.20 10.08
C ARG A 310 5.83 2.89 9.45
N HIS A 311 5.08 2.06 10.18
CA HIS A 311 4.52 0.82 9.67
C HIS A 311 3.21 1.07 8.91
N ASN A 312 2.34 1.95 9.43
CA ASN A 312 1.11 2.38 8.74
C ASN A 312 1.37 3.12 7.42
N SER A 313 2.58 3.65 7.23
CA SER A 313 3.02 4.16 5.94
C SER A 313 3.14 3.06 4.86
N SER A 314 3.17 1.77 5.17
CA SER A 314 3.24 0.69 4.18
C SER A 314 1.89 0.39 3.52
N LEU A 315 1.88 0.00 2.24
CA LEU A 315 0.66 -0.49 1.59
C LEU A 315 0.21 -1.87 2.12
N SER A 316 1.10 -2.62 2.78
CA SER A 316 0.77 -3.91 3.43
C SER A 316 -0.03 -3.74 4.72
N ALA A 317 -0.04 -2.54 5.31
CA ALA A 317 -0.86 -2.19 6.48
C ALA A 317 -2.30 -1.77 6.12
N VAL A 318 -2.63 -1.71 4.81
CA VAL A 318 -3.97 -1.39 4.30
C VAL A 318 -4.64 -2.68 3.83
N HIS A 319 -5.71 -3.06 4.51
CA HIS A 319 -6.38 -4.35 4.35
C HIS A 319 -7.80 -4.19 3.77
N LEU A 320 -8.18 -5.04 2.81
CA LEU A 320 -9.53 -5.01 2.22
C LEU A 320 -10.58 -5.59 3.18
N LEU A 321 -11.72 -4.90 3.31
CA LEU A 321 -12.90 -5.36 4.03
C LEU A 321 -14.05 -5.73 3.12
N LEU A 322 -14.41 -4.86 2.19
CA LEU A 322 -15.63 -5.01 1.40
C LEU A 322 -15.42 -4.40 0.01
N LEU A 323 -15.91 -5.10 -1.02
CA LEU A 323 -15.80 -4.69 -2.41
C LEU A 323 -17.11 -4.98 -3.16
N TYR A 324 -17.65 -3.97 -3.83
CA TYR A 324 -18.91 -4.06 -4.58
C TYR A 324 -18.93 -3.08 -5.76
N TYR A 325 -19.89 -3.20 -6.67
CA TYR A 325 -20.08 -2.19 -7.72
C TYR A 325 -20.85 -0.99 -7.19
N LYS A 326 -20.43 0.23 -7.52
CA LYS A 326 -21.06 1.46 -7.04
C LYS A 326 -22.59 1.48 -7.26
N LYS A 327 -23.03 1.06 -8.45
CA LYS A 327 -24.46 0.95 -8.80
C LYS A 327 -25.28 0.09 -7.81
N ASP A 328 -24.64 -0.90 -7.18
CA ASP A 328 -25.31 -1.81 -6.26
C ASP A 328 -25.62 -1.10 -4.93
N PHE A 329 -24.84 -0.09 -4.53
CA PHE A 329 -25.13 0.72 -3.35
C PHE A 329 -26.24 1.76 -3.58
N ASP A 330 -26.35 2.25 -4.81
CA ASP A 330 -27.36 3.23 -5.18
C ASP A 330 -28.79 2.63 -5.10
N ASP A 331 -28.92 1.31 -5.22
CA ASP A 331 -30.16 0.57 -4.93
C ASP A 331 -30.40 0.44 -3.42
N GLU A 332 -31.57 0.90 -2.96
CA GLU A 332 -31.93 0.92 -1.53
C GLU A 332 -32.03 -0.48 -0.91
N LYS A 333 -32.53 -1.47 -1.64
CA LYS A 333 -32.71 -2.84 -1.12
C LYS A 333 -31.36 -3.50 -0.92
N ASN A 334 -30.46 -3.34 -1.88
CA ASN A 334 -29.09 -3.81 -1.78
C ASN A 334 -28.34 -3.16 -0.61
N ARG A 335 -28.44 -1.84 -0.47
CA ARG A 335 -27.73 -1.08 0.58
C ARG A 335 -28.02 -1.60 1.99
N LYS A 336 -29.27 -2.02 2.26
CA LYS A 336 -29.68 -2.60 3.55
C LYS A 336 -28.97 -3.91 3.92
N VAL A 337 -28.55 -4.68 2.91
CA VAL A 337 -27.89 -5.99 3.11
C VAL A 337 -26.36 -5.88 3.03
N LEU A 338 -25.86 -4.92 2.25
CA LEU A 338 -24.45 -4.79 1.90
C LEU A 338 -23.52 -4.69 3.11
N PHE A 339 -23.94 -3.95 4.14
CA PHE A 339 -23.13 -3.71 5.34
C PHE A 339 -23.49 -4.63 6.51
N ALA A 340 -24.53 -5.46 6.40
CA ALA A 340 -25.05 -6.25 7.53
C ALA A 340 -23.98 -7.15 8.17
N GLN A 341 -23.15 -7.81 7.35
CA GLN A 341 -22.08 -8.65 7.86
C GLN A 341 -20.94 -7.83 8.49
N LEU A 342 -20.58 -6.69 7.89
CA LEU A 342 -19.54 -5.81 8.44
C LEU A 342 -19.98 -5.25 9.80
N SER A 343 -21.21 -4.75 9.90
CA SER A 343 -21.75 -4.21 11.15
C SER A 343 -21.83 -5.28 12.24
N LYS A 344 -22.29 -6.49 11.89
CA LYS A 344 -22.32 -7.61 12.83
C LYS A 344 -20.93 -7.94 13.36
N ASP A 345 -19.94 -8.01 12.48
CA ASP A 345 -18.58 -8.35 12.90
C ASP A 345 -17.96 -7.26 13.78
N LEU A 346 -18.17 -5.99 13.45
CA LEU A 346 -17.67 -4.87 14.26
C LEU A 346 -18.33 -4.81 15.64
N ASN A 347 -19.65 -4.98 15.74
CA ASN A 347 -20.33 -4.97 17.04
C ASN A 347 -19.86 -6.13 17.94
N SER A 348 -19.66 -7.33 17.38
CA SER A 348 -19.10 -8.46 18.15
C SER A 348 -17.67 -8.18 18.62
N LEU A 349 -16.85 -7.51 17.81
CA LEU A 349 -15.50 -7.09 18.25
C LEU A 349 -15.51 -6.05 19.38
N GLU A 350 -16.53 -5.20 19.45
CA GLU A 350 -16.70 -4.19 20.50
C GLU A 350 -17.25 -4.80 21.80
N GLU A 351 -18.19 -5.73 21.68
CA GLU A 351 -18.89 -6.37 22.80
C GLU A 351 -18.09 -7.55 23.38
N ASP A 352 -17.75 -8.51 22.52
CA ASP A 352 -17.16 -9.81 22.88
C ASP A 352 -15.63 -9.80 22.79
N GLY A 353 -15.08 -9.11 21.78
CA GLY A 353 -13.64 -9.08 21.49
C GLY A 353 -13.09 -10.40 20.93
N LEU A 354 -11.76 -10.50 20.85
CA LEU A 354 -11.02 -11.68 20.38
C LEU A 354 -10.03 -12.14 21.45
N ILE A 355 -9.93 -13.46 21.65
CA ILE A 355 -8.81 -14.04 22.39
C ILE A 355 -7.60 -14.06 21.43
N LEU A 356 -6.63 -13.20 21.70
CA LEU A 356 -5.39 -13.09 20.93
C LEU A 356 -4.29 -13.96 21.55
N PRO A 357 -3.23 -14.30 20.79
CA PRO A 357 -2.14 -15.13 21.28
C PRO A 357 -1.47 -14.53 22.53
N GLY A 358 -1.38 -15.32 23.58
CA GLY A 358 -0.76 -14.90 24.85
C GLY A 358 -1.71 -14.23 25.85
N ASP A 359 -2.93 -13.86 25.43
CA ASP A 359 -3.91 -13.26 26.33
C ASP A 359 -4.87 -14.28 26.94
N LYS A 360 -5.19 -14.09 28.22
CA LYS A 360 -6.27 -14.83 28.91
C LYS A 360 -7.63 -14.14 28.77
N ASN A 361 -7.61 -12.83 28.56
CA ASN A 361 -8.80 -11.99 28.46
C ASN A 361 -9.02 -11.57 27.01
N PRO A 362 -10.26 -11.28 26.60
CA PRO A 362 -10.53 -10.74 25.28
C PRO A 362 -9.82 -9.39 25.05
N THR A 363 -9.29 -9.23 23.84
CA THR A 363 -8.88 -7.95 23.27
C THR A 363 -10.00 -7.43 22.37
N TYR A 364 -10.48 -6.23 22.63
CA TYR A 364 -11.60 -5.61 21.92
C TYR A 364 -11.10 -4.80 20.73
N PHE A 365 -11.98 -4.56 19.75
CA PHE A 365 -11.68 -3.67 18.64
C PHE A 365 -12.86 -2.74 18.37
N THR A 366 -12.57 -1.50 17.99
CA THR A 366 -13.59 -0.50 17.65
C THR A 366 -13.12 0.42 16.54
N ILE A 367 -14.01 1.15 15.90
CA ILE A 367 -13.66 2.08 14.82
C ILE A 367 -13.26 3.43 15.43
N SER A 368 -12.07 3.93 15.09
CA SER A 368 -11.72 5.32 15.41
C SER A 368 -12.38 6.30 14.44
N THR A 369 -12.15 6.11 13.14
CA THR A 369 -12.65 6.98 12.08
C THR A 369 -12.94 6.21 10.79
N LEU A 370 -13.81 6.78 9.95
CA LEU A 370 -14.07 6.38 8.57
C LEU A 370 -13.62 7.52 7.65
N CYS A 371 -12.42 7.38 7.09
CA CYS A 371 -11.82 8.35 6.18
C CYS A 371 -12.41 8.17 4.77
N ALA A 372 -12.81 9.27 4.13
CA ALA A 372 -13.37 9.24 2.79
C ALA A 372 -13.23 10.63 2.13
N ASP A 373 -13.36 10.70 0.81
CA ASP A 373 -13.49 12.00 0.14
C ASP A 373 -14.84 12.65 0.53
N ASN A 374 -15.04 13.94 0.20
CA ASN A 374 -16.26 14.63 0.60
C ASN A 374 -17.53 13.94 0.09
N LEU A 375 -17.53 13.44 -1.15
CA LEU A 375 -18.70 12.81 -1.73
C LEU A 375 -19.04 11.50 -1.01
N SER A 376 -18.06 10.64 -0.80
CA SER A 376 -18.22 9.35 -0.12
C SER A 376 -18.51 9.53 1.37
N ALA A 377 -17.90 10.50 2.05
CA ALA A 377 -18.22 10.85 3.43
C ALA A 377 -19.68 11.29 3.58
N HIS A 378 -20.17 12.13 2.65
CA HIS A 378 -21.57 12.55 2.65
C HIS A 378 -22.51 11.37 2.38
N GLU A 379 -22.14 10.50 1.43
CA GLU A 379 -22.92 9.31 1.12
C GLU A 379 -23.03 8.33 2.30
N LEU A 380 -21.92 8.04 2.97
CA LEU A 380 -21.87 7.12 4.11
C LEU A 380 -22.41 7.77 5.39
N GLY A 381 -22.37 9.09 5.49
CA GLY A 381 -22.97 9.85 6.58
C GLY A 381 -24.46 10.14 6.41
N GLY A 382 -25.05 9.85 5.24
CA GLY A 382 -26.46 10.16 4.97
C GLY A 382 -26.74 11.64 4.66
N PHE A 383 -25.71 12.44 4.41
CA PHE A 383 -25.82 13.86 4.09
C PHE A 383 -26.20 14.13 2.63
N THR A 384 -26.52 15.39 2.31
CA THR A 384 -26.67 15.83 0.91
C THR A 384 -25.39 15.66 0.12
N LYS A 385 -25.48 15.11 -1.09
CA LYS A 385 -24.34 14.92 -2.01
C LYS A 385 -24.13 16.11 -2.97
N THR A 386 -24.91 17.18 -2.79
CA THR A 386 -24.81 18.41 -3.59
C THR A 386 -23.92 19.42 -2.87
N PHE A 387 -22.83 19.84 -3.52
CA PHE A 387 -21.86 20.78 -2.95
C PHE A 387 -22.02 22.22 -3.45
N THR A 388 -23.01 22.49 -4.30
CA THR A 388 -23.22 23.80 -4.95
C THR A 388 -24.44 24.55 -4.46
N SER A 389 -25.18 24.02 -3.47
CA SER A 389 -26.39 24.64 -2.91
C SER A 389 -26.76 24.03 -1.55
N GLY A 390 -27.65 24.70 -0.82
CA GLY A 390 -28.21 24.18 0.44
C GLY A 390 -27.19 24.04 1.57
N TYR A 391 -27.44 23.12 2.50
CA TYR A 391 -26.57 22.86 3.65
C TYR A 391 -25.56 21.75 3.34
N CYS A 392 -24.54 22.08 2.53
CA CYS A 392 -23.55 21.12 2.05
C CYS A 392 -22.34 20.91 2.98
N CYS A 393 -22.28 21.57 4.14
CA CYS A 393 -21.26 21.31 5.15
C CYS A 393 -21.72 20.24 6.15
N ARG A 394 -20.91 19.20 6.35
CA ARG A 394 -21.15 18.15 7.36
C ARG A 394 -20.81 18.57 8.80
N TYR A 395 -20.19 19.73 8.98
CA TYR A 395 -19.74 20.21 10.28
C TYR A 395 -20.63 21.31 10.89
N CYS A 396 -21.34 22.07 10.05
CA CYS A 396 -22.19 23.19 10.49
C CYS A 396 -23.44 23.36 9.62
N PHE A 397 -24.32 24.26 10.04
CA PHE A 397 -25.57 24.63 9.35
C PHE A 397 -25.43 25.91 8.53
N THR A 398 -24.24 26.21 8.00
CA THR A 398 -24.08 27.34 7.08
C THR A 398 -24.66 26.98 5.71
N ASN A 399 -25.55 27.80 5.18
CA ASN A 399 -26.06 27.62 3.82
C ASN A 399 -24.96 27.98 2.81
N HIS A 400 -24.89 27.23 1.70
CA HIS A 400 -23.89 27.42 0.64
C HIS A 400 -23.77 28.88 0.17
N LYS A 401 -24.89 29.59 0.05
CA LYS A 401 -24.89 31.00 -0.41
C LYS A 401 -24.16 31.95 0.56
N ASP A 402 -24.11 31.58 1.84
CA ASP A 402 -23.58 32.39 2.94
C ASP A 402 -22.12 32.01 3.27
N MET A 403 -21.66 30.81 2.87
CA MET A 403 -20.33 30.27 3.20
C MET A 403 -19.17 31.22 2.92
N LYS A 404 -19.24 31.99 1.83
CA LYS A 404 -18.20 32.95 1.43
C LYS A 404 -18.12 34.19 2.30
N TYR A 405 -19.08 34.41 3.21
CA TYR A 405 -19.12 35.57 4.12
C TYR A 405 -18.83 35.19 5.57
N ILE A 406 -18.49 33.92 5.82
CA ILE A 406 -18.20 33.37 7.14
C ILE A 406 -16.71 33.08 7.23
N TYR A 407 -16.04 33.73 8.18
CA TYR A 407 -14.58 33.63 8.34
C TYR A 407 -14.16 33.13 9.73
N LYS A 408 -15.08 33.09 10.70
CA LYS A 408 -14.88 32.48 12.03
C LYS A 408 -15.86 31.34 12.25
N GLU A 409 -15.39 30.25 12.85
CA GLU A 409 -16.27 29.12 13.19
C GLU A 409 -17.39 29.54 14.16
N THR A 410 -17.12 30.50 15.05
CA THR A 410 -18.10 31.08 15.99
C THR A 410 -19.26 31.82 15.30
N GLN A 411 -19.15 32.13 14.01
CA GLN A 411 -20.26 32.69 13.20
C GLN A 411 -21.16 31.58 12.63
N THR A 412 -20.84 30.31 12.87
CA THR A 412 -21.61 29.16 12.39
C THR A 412 -22.38 28.49 13.54
N SER A 413 -23.45 27.79 13.18
CA SER A 413 -24.10 26.84 14.08
C SER A 413 -23.56 25.44 13.81
N ILE A 414 -22.90 24.83 14.80
CA ILE A 414 -22.22 23.55 14.67
C ILE A 414 -23.21 22.38 14.76
N ARG A 415 -23.02 21.37 13.92
CA ARG A 415 -23.75 20.11 14.01
C ARG A 415 -23.23 19.30 15.20
N THR A 416 -24.15 18.83 16.04
CA THR A 416 -23.91 17.91 17.15
C THR A 416 -24.62 16.58 16.89
N SER A 417 -24.18 15.50 17.54
CA SER A 417 -24.85 14.20 17.43
C SER A 417 -26.34 14.30 17.79
N ALA A 418 -26.66 14.95 18.92
CA ALA A 418 -28.04 15.20 19.32
C ALA A 418 -28.86 15.97 18.27
N SER A 419 -28.30 17.04 17.68
CA SER A 419 -29.01 17.79 16.64
C SER A 419 -29.22 16.96 15.37
N TYR A 420 -28.24 16.12 15.01
CA TYR A 420 -28.32 15.26 13.84
C TYR A 420 -29.42 14.20 14.03
N ASP A 421 -29.47 13.56 15.21
CA ASP A 421 -30.46 12.53 15.52
C ASP A 421 -31.89 13.07 15.49
N LEU A 422 -32.12 14.23 16.09
CA LEU A 422 -33.44 14.89 16.07
C LEU A 422 -33.87 15.25 14.65
N GLN A 423 -32.95 15.77 13.83
CA GLN A 423 -33.23 16.12 12.43
C GLN A 423 -33.50 14.89 11.58
N LEU A 424 -32.76 13.80 11.82
CA LEU A 424 -32.95 12.55 11.13
C LEU A 424 -34.32 11.93 11.44
N GLN A 425 -34.72 11.92 12.72
CA GLN A 425 -36.07 11.51 13.12
C GLN A 425 -37.14 12.35 12.44
N HIS A 426 -36.95 13.67 12.39
CA HIS A 426 -37.88 14.57 11.71
C HIS A 426 -38.04 14.23 10.22
N ILE A 427 -36.94 14.10 9.46
CA ILE A 427 -37.04 13.82 8.01
C ILE A 427 -37.54 12.40 7.71
N GLN A 428 -37.44 11.46 8.64
CA GLN A 428 -38.06 10.14 8.52
C GLN A 428 -39.59 10.25 8.61
N THR A 429 -40.10 11.18 9.42
CA THR A 429 -41.55 11.47 9.50
C THR A 429 -42.05 12.40 8.40
N VAL A 430 -41.21 13.35 7.96
CA VAL A 430 -41.53 14.36 6.94
C VAL A 430 -40.44 14.37 5.85
N PRO A 431 -40.49 13.41 4.88
CA PRO A 431 -39.43 13.27 3.88
C PRO A 431 -39.26 14.46 2.91
N SER A 432 -40.24 15.36 2.81
CA SER A 432 -40.13 16.59 2.02
C SER A 432 -39.05 17.54 2.55
N ASP A 433 -38.67 17.39 3.82
CA ASP A 433 -37.87 18.37 4.56
C ASP A 433 -36.38 18.02 4.62
N LYS A 434 -35.95 17.01 3.85
CA LYS A 434 -34.53 16.61 3.72
C LYS A 434 -33.60 17.79 3.42
N SER A 435 -34.05 18.70 2.56
CA SER A 435 -33.30 19.89 2.17
C SER A 435 -33.12 20.91 3.29
N LEU A 436 -33.98 20.91 4.32
CA LEU A 436 -33.91 21.85 5.45
C LEU A 436 -32.66 21.63 6.31
N TYR A 437 -32.19 20.39 6.40
CA TYR A 437 -31.06 20.03 7.26
C TYR A 437 -29.84 19.56 6.47
N GLY A 438 -29.95 19.38 5.16
CA GLY A 438 -28.88 18.78 4.35
C GLY A 438 -28.62 17.32 4.71
N ILE A 439 -29.64 16.61 5.18
CA ILE A 439 -29.60 15.18 5.53
C ILE A 439 -30.62 14.49 4.62
N ASN A 440 -30.16 13.49 3.88
CA ASN A 440 -30.96 12.76 2.90
C ASN A 440 -31.56 11.48 3.45
N ASP A 441 -30.81 10.75 4.28
CA ASP A 441 -31.20 9.42 4.77
C ASP A 441 -30.39 9.03 6.01
N LEU A 442 -30.80 7.94 6.67
CA LEU A 442 -30.01 7.27 7.71
C LEU A 442 -28.71 6.73 7.11
N SER A 443 -27.61 6.84 7.84
CA SER A 443 -26.34 6.24 7.44
C SER A 443 -26.48 4.72 7.27
N PRO A 444 -25.92 4.11 6.21
CA PRO A 444 -25.90 2.64 6.08
C PRO A 444 -25.07 1.95 7.17
N LEU A 445 -24.25 2.69 7.91
CA LEU A 445 -23.38 2.21 8.98
C LEU A 445 -23.97 2.46 10.37
N SER A 446 -25.20 2.98 10.48
CA SER A 446 -25.85 3.30 11.76
C SER A 446 -26.10 2.09 12.67
N SER A 447 -25.95 0.87 12.15
CA SER A 447 -26.06 -0.36 12.94
C SER A 447 -24.79 -0.69 13.71
N ILE A 448 -23.68 0.01 13.44
CA ILE A 448 -22.43 -0.13 14.19
C ILE A 448 -22.52 0.75 15.44
N SER A 449 -22.38 0.14 16.62
CA SER A 449 -22.60 0.81 17.92
C SER A 449 -21.70 2.03 18.15
N SER A 450 -20.43 1.95 17.75
CA SER A 450 -19.47 3.07 17.84
C SER A 450 -19.58 4.13 16.75
N PHE A 451 -20.33 3.88 15.66
CA PHE A 451 -20.33 4.76 14.51
C PHE A 451 -21.42 5.84 14.63
N HIS A 452 -21.01 7.11 14.51
CA HIS A 452 -21.94 8.22 14.37
C HIS A 452 -21.42 9.20 13.30
N PRO A 453 -22.23 9.63 12.31
CA PRO A 453 -21.77 10.49 11.21
C PRO A 453 -21.01 11.75 11.66
N ILE A 454 -21.46 12.40 12.75
CA ILE A 454 -20.82 13.59 13.32
C ILE A 454 -19.47 13.30 14.00
N MET A 455 -19.26 12.09 14.53
CA MET A 455 -18.07 11.75 15.33
C MET A 455 -17.07 10.88 14.59
N SER A 456 -17.48 10.22 13.51
CA SER A 456 -16.67 9.20 12.83
C SER A 456 -16.18 9.62 11.43
N LEU A 457 -16.59 10.77 10.89
CA LEU A 457 -16.24 11.25 9.54
C LEU A 457 -15.28 12.47 9.56
N PRO A 458 -13.96 12.26 9.67
CA PRO A 458 -12.97 13.33 9.69
C PRO A 458 -12.89 14.11 8.36
N PRO A 459 -12.25 15.29 8.35
CA PRO A 459 -11.90 15.99 7.11
C PRO A 459 -10.76 15.26 6.39
N ASP A 460 -10.66 15.47 5.08
CA ASP A 460 -9.53 14.93 4.30
C ASP A 460 -8.70 16.08 3.73
N LEU A 461 -7.59 16.39 4.39
CA LEU A 461 -6.68 17.46 3.99
C LEU A 461 -6.14 17.28 2.56
N MET A 462 -6.07 16.05 2.05
CA MET A 462 -5.64 15.81 0.67
C MET A 462 -6.67 16.41 -0.30
N HIS A 463 -7.94 16.03 -0.19
CA HIS A 463 -8.98 16.54 -1.07
C HIS A 463 -9.35 18.00 -0.77
N ASP A 464 -9.44 18.37 0.51
CA ASP A 464 -9.89 19.71 0.92
C ASP A 464 -8.83 20.76 0.65
N VAL A 465 -7.56 20.48 0.99
CA VAL A 465 -6.49 21.46 0.93
C VAL A 465 -5.58 21.22 -0.28
N MET A 466 -4.95 20.05 -0.42
CA MET A 466 -3.99 19.79 -1.52
C MET A 466 -4.63 19.79 -2.90
N GLU A 467 -5.89 19.35 -3.02
CA GLU A 467 -6.64 19.38 -4.28
C GLU A 467 -7.68 20.50 -4.38
N GLY A 468 -7.88 21.25 -3.30
CA GLY A 468 -8.88 22.31 -3.22
C GLY A 468 -8.27 23.69 -3.04
N VAL A 469 -8.02 24.06 -1.78
CA VAL A 469 -7.58 25.40 -1.39
C VAL A 469 -6.22 25.77 -2.01
N MET A 470 -5.21 24.91 -1.91
CA MET A 470 -3.85 25.17 -2.43
C MET A 470 -3.79 25.42 -3.94
N PRO A 471 -4.34 24.55 -4.82
CA PRO A 471 -4.29 24.79 -6.25
C PRO A 471 -5.12 26.01 -6.66
N LYS A 472 -6.19 26.35 -5.93
CA LYS A 472 -6.99 27.54 -6.21
C LYS A 472 -6.20 28.82 -5.92
N LEU A 473 -5.56 28.91 -4.76
CA LEU A 473 -4.65 30.04 -4.45
C LEU A 473 -3.49 30.11 -5.44
N THR A 474 -2.85 28.97 -5.73
CA THR A 474 -1.73 28.90 -6.67
C THR A 474 -2.14 29.44 -8.04
N GLY A 475 -3.30 29.02 -8.56
CA GLY A 475 -3.84 29.52 -9.83
C GLY A 475 -4.07 31.03 -9.83
N CYS A 476 -4.64 31.58 -8.76
CA CYS A 476 -4.83 33.02 -8.60
C CYS A 476 -3.48 33.78 -8.60
N LEU A 477 -2.47 33.29 -7.87
CA LEU A 477 -1.15 33.92 -7.83
C LEU A 477 -0.45 33.87 -9.20
N LEU A 478 -0.53 32.75 -9.92
CA LEU A 478 0.02 32.64 -11.27
C LEU A 478 -0.64 33.63 -12.25
N HIS A 479 -1.97 33.80 -12.14
CA HIS A 479 -2.69 34.80 -12.92
C HIS A 479 -2.27 36.24 -12.55
N VAL A 480 -2.06 36.52 -11.26
CA VAL A 480 -1.59 37.82 -10.75
C VAL A 480 -0.21 38.19 -11.30
N ILE A 481 0.72 37.24 -11.41
CA ILE A 481 2.04 37.47 -12.02
C ILE A 481 1.89 37.99 -13.47
N VAL A 482 0.94 37.42 -14.22
CA VAL A 482 0.67 37.80 -15.61
C VAL A 482 -0.07 39.13 -15.71
N SER A 483 -1.14 39.31 -14.93
CA SER A 483 -1.94 40.54 -14.98
C SER A 483 -1.17 41.77 -14.49
N SER A 484 -0.22 41.57 -13.57
CA SER A 484 0.70 42.62 -13.08
C SER A 484 1.88 42.87 -14.03
N ARG A 485 1.93 42.21 -15.19
CA ARG A 485 3.00 42.34 -16.20
C ARG A 485 4.41 42.01 -15.67
N LEU A 486 4.52 41.18 -14.64
CA LEU A 486 5.81 40.70 -14.15
C LEU A 486 6.41 39.69 -15.13
N HIS A 487 5.59 38.77 -15.64
CA HIS A 487 5.94 37.82 -16.69
C HIS A 487 4.77 37.51 -17.61
N THR A 488 5.05 37.02 -18.82
CA THR A 488 4.02 36.48 -19.72
C THR A 488 3.63 35.05 -19.34
N CYS A 489 2.47 34.55 -19.80
CA CYS A 489 2.08 33.15 -19.60
C CYS A 489 3.18 32.17 -20.06
N SER A 490 3.82 32.46 -21.19
CA SER A 490 4.90 31.66 -21.76
C SER A 490 6.11 31.58 -20.81
N GLN A 491 6.52 32.73 -20.26
CA GLN A 491 7.61 32.81 -19.30
C GLN A 491 7.28 32.05 -18.01
N VAL A 492 6.09 32.23 -17.45
CA VAL A 492 5.62 31.49 -16.26
C VAL A 492 5.64 29.98 -16.50
N CYS A 493 5.11 29.52 -17.64
CA CYS A 493 5.17 28.10 -18.01
C CYS A 493 6.61 27.60 -18.11
N GLN A 494 7.49 28.38 -18.73
CA GLN A 494 8.90 28.04 -18.87
C GLN A 494 9.59 27.91 -17.50
N MET A 495 9.35 28.84 -16.58
CA MET A 495 9.92 28.82 -15.22
C MET A 495 9.51 27.55 -14.48
N ILE A 496 8.21 27.22 -14.46
CA ILE A 496 7.70 26.02 -13.79
C ILE A 496 8.26 24.74 -14.45
N ASN A 497 8.18 24.65 -15.79
CA ASN A 497 8.52 23.43 -16.52
C ASN A 497 10.04 23.14 -16.53
N LYS A 498 10.88 24.18 -16.43
CA LYS A 498 12.35 24.04 -16.41
C LYS A 498 12.94 24.04 -15.00
N PHE A 499 12.13 24.25 -13.96
CA PHE A 499 12.60 24.25 -12.58
C PHE A 499 13.28 22.92 -12.21
N ASN A 500 14.45 23.02 -11.57
CA ASN A 500 15.22 21.85 -11.15
C ASN A 500 14.77 21.37 -9.77
N PHE A 501 13.70 20.58 -9.75
CA PHE A 501 13.20 19.97 -8.52
C PHE A 501 14.26 19.09 -7.84
N GLY A 502 14.40 19.23 -6.53
CA GLY A 502 15.29 18.41 -5.71
C GLY A 502 14.95 16.92 -5.76
N ASN A 503 15.82 16.07 -5.21
CA ASN A 503 15.69 14.62 -5.34
C ASN A 503 14.41 14.07 -4.73
N ASN A 504 13.93 14.70 -3.64
CA ASN A 504 12.73 14.27 -2.94
C ASN A 504 11.47 14.72 -3.69
N ASP A 505 11.48 15.94 -4.23
CA ASP A 505 10.35 16.53 -4.95
C ASP A 505 10.22 16.04 -6.40
N LYS A 506 11.33 15.62 -7.03
CA LYS A 506 11.38 15.20 -8.46
C LYS A 506 10.39 14.10 -8.84
N ARG A 507 10.03 13.21 -7.90
CA ARG A 507 9.04 12.13 -8.13
C ARG A 507 7.62 12.67 -8.30
N ASN A 508 7.33 13.80 -7.68
CA ASN A 508 6.03 14.47 -7.69
C ASN A 508 6.09 15.80 -8.44
N ARG A 509 7.00 15.95 -9.41
CA ARG A 509 7.08 17.18 -10.21
C ARG A 509 5.72 17.46 -10.86
N PRO A 510 5.29 18.73 -10.95
CA PRO A 510 4.03 19.08 -11.58
C PRO A 510 3.96 18.63 -13.05
N VAL A 511 2.74 18.41 -13.53
CA VAL A 511 2.47 18.19 -14.95
C VAL A 511 2.89 19.43 -15.73
N ALA A 512 3.42 19.24 -16.94
CA ALA A 512 3.84 20.35 -17.77
C ALA A 512 2.70 21.36 -18.01
N PHE A 513 2.95 22.61 -17.61
CA PHE A 513 2.04 23.73 -17.75
C PHE A 513 2.01 24.23 -19.19
N LYS A 514 0.81 24.60 -19.64
CA LYS A 514 0.53 25.27 -20.91
C LYS A 514 0.01 26.68 -20.61
N GLU A 515 0.15 27.59 -21.58
CA GLU A 515 -0.29 28.98 -21.39
C GLU A 515 -1.77 29.09 -21.01
N LYS A 516 -2.61 28.22 -21.57
CA LYS A 516 -4.03 28.11 -21.22
C LYS A 516 -4.27 27.81 -19.73
N ASP A 517 -3.41 26.99 -19.12
CA ASP A 517 -3.51 26.67 -17.69
C ASP A 517 -3.27 27.92 -16.84
N ILE A 518 -2.31 28.76 -17.23
CA ILE A 518 -1.98 30.01 -16.53
C ILE A 518 -3.10 31.04 -16.72
N SER A 519 -3.58 31.23 -17.95
CA SER A 519 -4.63 32.22 -18.23
C SER A 519 -5.95 31.90 -17.52
N GLU A 520 -6.26 30.61 -17.33
CA GLU A 520 -7.47 30.16 -16.64
C GLU A 520 -7.28 29.95 -15.13
N GLY A 521 -6.06 30.13 -14.60
CA GLY A 521 -5.75 29.86 -13.19
C GLY A 521 -5.91 28.38 -12.81
N ASN A 522 -5.68 27.47 -13.76
CA ASN A 522 -5.92 26.04 -13.62
C ASN A 522 -4.63 25.29 -13.25
N VAL A 523 -4.59 24.67 -12.08
CA VAL A 523 -3.47 23.83 -11.63
C VAL A 523 -3.84 22.36 -11.80
N ARG A 524 -3.31 21.73 -12.85
CA ARG A 524 -3.56 20.32 -13.18
C ARG A 524 -2.60 19.37 -12.43
N GLY A 525 -3.00 18.12 -12.29
CA GLY A 525 -2.19 17.05 -11.67
C GLY A 525 -2.86 16.39 -10.47
N LYS A 526 -2.18 15.40 -9.90
CA LYS A 526 -2.57 14.71 -8.66
C LYS A 526 -2.29 15.58 -7.44
N ALA A 527 -2.92 15.28 -6.30
CA ALA A 527 -2.69 15.95 -5.02
C ALA A 527 -1.21 16.23 -4.71
N MET A 528 -0.35 15.21 -4.75
CA MET A 528 1.08 15.37 -4.44
C MET A 528 1.86 16.20 -5.47
N GLU A 529 1.40 16.25 -6.72
CA GLU A 529 2.01 17.09 -7.78
C GLU A 529 1.64 18.56 -7.57
N LYS A 530 0.38 18.83 -7.22
CA LYS A 530 -0.11 20.17 -6.85
C LYS A 530 0.59 20.69 -5.60
N TYR A 531 0.70 19.83 -4.58
CA TYR A 531 1.41 20.14 -3.34
C TYR A 531 2.90 20.42 -3.59
N CYS A 532 3.56 19.61 -4.42
CA CYS A 532 4.96 19.83 -4.81
C CYS A 532 5.15 21.19 -5.51
N LEU A 533 4.26 21.55 -6.43
CA LEU A 533 4.28 22.89 -7.04
C LEU A 533 4.14 23.98 -5.98
N PHE A 534 3.10 23.92 -5.16
CA PHE A 534 2.81 24.91 -4.12
C PHE A 534 4.02 25.14 -3.19
N LEU A 535 4.63 24.06 -2.72
CA LEU A 535 5.80 24.14 -1.86
C LEU A 535 7.03 24.76 -2.54
N ASN A 536 7.16 24.65 -3.86
CA ASN A 536 8.31 25.13 -4.61
C ASN A 536 8.07 26.47 -5.33
N LEU A 537 6.86 27.05 -5.26
CA LEU A 537 6.56 28.36 -5.84
C LEU A 537 7.59 29.44 -5.45
N PRO A 538 8.04 29.55 -4.18
CA PRO A 538 8.99 30.60 -3.80
C PRO A 538 10.34 30.46 -4.53
N PHE A 539 10.80 29.23 -4.74
CA PHE A 539 12.06 28.97 -5.45
C PHE A 539 11.90 29.10 -6.97
N ILE A 540 10.73 28.77 -7.52
CA ILE A 540 10.43 28.95 -8.95
C ILE A 540 10.44 30.44 -9.31
N PHE A 541 9.87 31.29 -8.46
CA PHE A 541 9.73 32.72 -8.68
C PHE A 541 10.69 33.56 -7.83
N TYR A 542 11.80 32.97 -7.38
CA TYR A 542 12.75 33.59 -6.44
C TYR A 542 13.14 35.03 -6.83
N GLU A 543 13.47 35.27 -8.09
CA GLU A 543 13.93 36.58 -8.58
C GLU A 543 12.86 37.69 -8.55
N ILE A 544 11.58 37.33 -8.50
CA ILE A 544 10.46 38.29 -8.57
C ILE A 544 9.53 38.22 -7.38
N ILE A 545 9.78 37.32 -6.42
CA ILE A 545 8.83 36.97 -5.34
C ILE A 545 8.36 38.19 -4.56
N ASP A 546 9.28 39.09 -4.21
CA ASP A 546 9.00 40.31 -3.44
C ASP A 546 8.15 41.33 -4.24
N LYS A 547 8.01 41.14 -5.56
CA LYS A 547 7.21 41.98 -6.44
C LYS A 547 5.83 41.39 -6.71
N ILE A 548 5.58 40.12 -6.36
CA ILE A 548 4.29 39.45 -6.64
C ILE A 548 3.22 39.99 -5.70
N PRO A 549 2.16 40.66 -6.20
CA PRO A 549 1.08 41.12 -5.35
C PRO A 549 0.39 39.96 -4.62
N TYR A 550 -0.08 40.24 -3.41
CA TYR A 550 -0.85 39.30 -2.58
C TYR A 550 -0.10 38.03 -2.15
N TRP A 551 1.23 38.04 -2.22
CA TRP A 551 2.06 36.90 -1.79
C TRP A 551 1.85 36.52 -0.31
N PHE A 552 1.47 37.46 0.55
CA PHE A 552 1.11 37.17 1.95
C PHE A 552 -0.01 36.11 2.08
N LEU A 553 -0.89 35.93 1.07
CA LEU A 553 -1.87 34.83 1.09
C LEU A 553 -1.20 33.47 0.97
N TYR A 554 -0.09 33.37 0.22
CA TYR A 554 0.74 32.17 0.18
C TYR A 554 1.33 31.90 1.56
N GLU A 555 1.95 32.91 2.17
CA GLU A 555 2.55 32.80 3.50
C GLU A 555 1.53 32.36 4.56
N LEU A 556 0.35 32.98 4.60
CA LEU A 556 -0.74 32.59 5.49
C LEU A 556 -1.16 31.12 5.26
N LEU A 557 -1.38 30.71 4.01
CA LEU A 557 -1.76 29.32 3.73
C LEU A 557 -0.62 28.33 4.05
N ARG A 558 0.65 28.75 3.91
CA ARG A 558 1.81 27.96 4.33
C ARG A 558 1.84 27.77 5.84
N GLU A 559 1.58 28.80 6.62
CA GLU A 559 1.54 28.69 8.08
C GLU A 559 0.38 27.82 8.56
N ILE A 560 -0.81 28.01 8.00
CA ILE A 560 -1.98 27.15 8.25
C ILE A 560 -1.62 25.69 7.96
N TRP A 561 -1.01 25.43 6.81
CA TRP A 561 -0.62 24.09 6.41
C TRP A 561 0.42 23.48 7.34
N ASP A 562 1.40 24.27 7.79
CA ASP A 562 2.45 23.78 8.66
C ASP A 562 1.92 23.26 9.99
N ILE A 563 0.86 23.87 10.52
CA ILE A 563 0.15 23.38 11.72
C ILE A 563 -0.71 22.15 11.38
N LEU A 564 -1.50 22.21 10.31
CA LEU A 564 -2.44 21.13 9.95
C LEU A 564 -1.75 19.83 9.53
N TYR A 565 -0.58 19.94 8.90
CA TYR A 565 0.19 18.82 8.38
C TYR A 565 1.33 18.39 9.32
N ALA A 566 1.39 18.95 10.53
CA ALA A 566 2.28 18.49 11.58
C ALA A 566 1.96 17.03 11.97
N ASP A 567 3.00 16.26 12.31
CA ASP A 567 2.81 14.89 12.81
C ASP A 567 2.09 14.88 14.16
N HIS A 568 2.43 15.84 15.03
CA HIS A 568 1.94 15.95 16.40
C HIS A 568 1.62 17.42 16.74
N PRO A 569 0.47 17.95 16.26
CA PRO A 569 0.08 19.33 16.55
C PRO A 569 -0.17 19.52 18.05
N ARG A 570 0.00 20.76 18.52
CA ARG A 570 -0.28 21.15 19.92
C ARG A 570 -1.67 21.75 20.07
N LYS A 571 -2.32 21.52 21.21
CA LYS A 571 -3.59 22.18 21.56
C LYS A 571 -3.41 23.70 21.61
N SER A 572 -2.28 24.16 22.14
CA SER A 572 -1.89 25.57 22.19
C SER A 572 -1.80 26.24 20.80
N TRP A 573 -1.55 25.50 19.73
CA TRP A 573 -1.49 26.05 18.35
C TRP A 573 -2.87 26.26 17.73
N LEU A 574 -3.92 25.62 18.26
CA LEU A 574 -5.23 25.61 17.59
C LEU A 574 -5.91 26.98 17.60
N SER A 575 -5.73 27.77 18.65
CA SER A 575 -6.22 29.15 18.69
C SER A 575 -5.51 30.04 17.67
N THR A 576 -4.19 29.87 17.50
CA THR A 576 -3.43 30.55 16.46
C THR A 576 -3.91 30.13 15.07
N LEU A 577 -4.13 28.82 14.86
CA LEU A 577 -4.64 28.29 13.61
C LEU A 577 -6.02 28.87 13.24
N GLU A 578 -6.93 29.06 14.20
CA GLU A 578 -8.22 29.71 13.97
C GLU A 578 -8.07 31.16 13.48
N VAL A 579 -7.16 31.92 14.10
CA VAL A 579 -6.88 33.31 13.70
C VAL A 579 -6.27 33.36 12.30
N LEU A 580 -5.29 32.50 12.01
CA LEU A 580 -4.66 32.41 10.69
C LEU A 580 -5.67 32.04 9.60
N ILE A 581 -6.53 31.05 9.85
CA ILE A 581 -7.60 30.65 8.91
C ILE A 581 -8.57 31.80 8.68
N GLN A 582 -9.00 32.49 9.74
CA GLN A 582 -9.90 33.63 9.60
C GLN A 582 -9.30 34.72 8.73
N GLU A 583 -8.06 35.12 9.02
CA GLU A 583 -7.35 36.15 8.25
C GLU A 583 -7.20 35.74 6.78
N PHE A 584 -6.76 34.51 6.54
CA PHE A 584 -6.64 33.95 5.20
C PHE A 584 -7.97 33.98 4.43
N LEU A 585 -9.06 33.50 5.03
CA LEU A 585 -10.37 33.44 4.38
C LEU A 585 -10.92 34.84 4.07
N GLN A 586 -10.78 35.78 5.00
CA GLN A 586 -11.23 37.17 4.83
C GLN A 586 -10.45 37.87 3.71
N LEU A 587 -9.11 37.75 3.71
CA LEU A 587 -8.27 38.35 2.68
C LEU A 587 -8.50 37.70 1.32
N PHE A 588 -8.58 36.37 1.27
CA PHE A 588 -8.83 35.64 0.02
C PHE A 588 -10.17 36.03 -0.60
N GLN A 589 -11.24 36.10 0.19
CA GLN A 589 -12.56 36.52 -0.32
C GLN A 589 -12.55 37.98 -0.79
N THR A 590 -11.81 38.86 -0.12
CA THR A 590 -11.70 40.27 -0.50
C THR A 590 -10.95 40.44 -1.82
N ILE A 591 -9.86 39.68 -2.02
CA ILE A 591 -8.96 39.83 -3.18
C ILE A 591 -9.45 39.00 -4.38
N PHE A 592 -10.00 37.82 -4.14
CA PHE A 592 -10.41 36.86 -5.18
C PHE A 592 -11.86 36.36 -4.97
N PRO A 593 -12.88 37.24 -4.94
CA PRO A 593 -14.25 36.89 -4.55
C PRO A 593 -14.91 35.79 -5.41
N GLU A 594 -14.56 35.71 -6.70
CA GLU A 594 -15.10 34.72 -7.64
C GLU A 594 -14.42 33.34 -7.54
N ASN A 595 -13.38 33.21 -6.71
CA ASN A 595 -12.57 32.01 -6.58
C ASN A 595 -12.86 31.21 -5.30
N PHE A 596 -13.74 31.70 -4.43
CA PHE A 596 -14.11 31.00 -3.21
C PHE A 596 -14.98 29.78 -3.52
N VAL A 597 -14.55 28.61 -3.03
CA VAL A 597 -15.26 27.35 -3.19
C VAL A 597 -15.56 26.73 -1.83
N PRO A 598 -16.54 25.82 -1.70
CA PRO A 598 -16.92 25.23 -0.41
C PRO A 598 -15.77 24.66 0.42
N LYS A 599 -14.69 24.18 -0.23
CA LYS A 599 -13.49 23.68 0.47
C LYS A 599 -12.80 24.74 1.34
N PHE A 600 -12.89 26.03 0.99
CA PHE A 600 -12.43 27.12 1.86
C PHE A 600 -13.27 27.21 3.14
N HIS A 601 -14.59 27.01 3.03
CA HIS A 601 -15.44 26.93 4.20
C HIS A 601 -15.16 25.66 5.04
N PHE A 602 -14.79 24.54 4.44
CA PHE A 602 -14.41 23.34 5.20
C PHE A 602 -13.13 23.56 6.02
N LEU A 603 -12.18 24.36 5.49
CA LEU A 603 -10.97 24.75 6.22
C LEU A 603 -11.29 25.49 7.53
N LEU A 604 -12.41 26.22 7.59
CA LEU A 604 -12.87 26.92 8.81
C LEU A 604 -12.94 26.01 10.04
N HIS A 605 -13.26 24.73 9.83
CA HIS A 605 -13.46 23.75 10.88
C HIS A 605 -12.17 23.00 11.26
N ALA A 606 -11.04 23.28 10.62
CA ALA A 606 -9.84 22.45 10.70
C ALA A 606 -9.19 22.45 12.10
N ALA A 607 -9.21 23.58 12.82
CA ALA A 607 -8.70 23.66 14.18
C ALA A 607 -9.52 22.77 15.15
N ARG A 608 -10.85 22.95 15.20
CA ARG A 608 -11.75 22.10 15.99
C ARG A 608 -11.67 20.64 15.58
N ASN A 609 -11.58 20.34 14.28
CA ASN A 609 -11.44 18.96 13.81
C ASN A 609 -10.11 18.34 14.25
N THR A 610 -9.02 19.10 14.29
CA THR A 610 -7.73 18.63 14.83
C THR A 610 -7.84 18.31 16.34
N ALA A 611 -8.52 19.16 17.11
CA ALA A 611 -8.78 18.89 18.54
C ALA A 611 -9.60 17.61 18.74
N LYS A 612 -10.60 17.38 17.87
CA LYS A 612 -11.55 16.27 17.99
C LYS A 612 -11.00 14.94 17.54
N TYR A 613 -10.44 14.91 16.34
CA TYR A 613 -10.03 13.70 15.66
C TYR A 613 -8.54 13.36 15.87
N GLY A 614 -7.74 14.28 16.40
CA GLY A 614 -6.30 14.12 16.46
C GLY A 614 -5.58 14.70 15.24
N PRO A 615 -4.32 14.28 14.97
CA PRO A 615 -3.56 14.80 13.84
C PRO A 615 -4.25 14.43 12.51
N LEU A 616 -4.81 15.43 11.82
CA LEU A 616 -5.57 15.23 10.59
C LEU A 616 -4.74 14.60 9.45
N LYS A 617 -3.40 14.75 9.50
CA LYS A 617 -2.46 14.05 8.61
C LYS A 617 -2.65 12.54 8.60
N ARG A 618 -3.01 11.93 9.75
CA ARG A 618 -3.23 10.48 9.87
C ARG A 618 -4.53 10.02 9.19
N GLN A 619 -5.46 10.94 8.97
CA GLN A 619 -6.77 10.70 8.34
C GLN A 619 -6.78 10.96 6.84
N MET A 620 -5.64 11.36 6.26
CA MET A 620 -5.53 11.64 4.84
C MET A 620 -5.60 10.38 3.98
N ASN A 621 -6.21 10.53 2.82
CA ASN A 621 -6.51 9.39 1.94
C ASN A 621 -5.37 8.94 1.01
N LEU A 622 -4.18 9.56 1.11
CA LEU A 622 -3.03 9.31 0.24
C LEU A 622 -2.61 7.82 0.14
N ARG A 623 -2.57 7.10 1.27
CA ARG A 623 -2.12 5.69 1.28
C ARG A 623 -3.19 4.76 0.73
N TYR A 624 -4.46 5.04 1.01
CA TYR A 624 -5.58 4.27 0.49
C TYR A 624 -5.72 4.43 -1.03
N GLU A 625 -5.58 5.65 -1.56
CA GLU A 625 -5.52 5.88 -3.01
C GLU A 625 -4.32 5.18 -3.67
N ALA A 626 -3.16 5.18 -3.01
CA ALA A 626 -2.00 4.44 -3.52
C ALA A 626 -2.28 2.92 -3.57
N LYS A 627 -3.06 2.37 -2.64
CA LYS A 627 -3.49 0.96 -2.66
C LYS A 627 -4.37 0.66 -3.88
N HIS A 628 -5.22 1.60 -4.33
CA HIS A 628 -6.05 1.42 -5.54
C HIS A 628 -5.25 1.11 -6.80
N HIS A 629 -4.01 1.61 -6.90
CA HIS A 629 -3.15 1.30 -8.05
C HIS A 629 -2.92 -0.22 -8.19
N LEU A 630 -2.79 -0.95 -7.07
CA LEU A 630 -2.68 -2.40 -7.08
C LEU A 630 -3.94 -3.06 -7.67
N LEU A 631 -5.12 -2.59 -7.28
CA LEU A 631 -6.40 -3.11 -7.78
C LEU A 631 -6.54 -2.88 -9.27
N LYS A 632 -6.20 -1.67 -9.75
CA LYS A 632 -6.18 -1.34 -11.18
C LYS A 632 -5.21 -2.25 -11.95
N GLN A 633 -4.02 -2.49 -11.41
CA GLN A 633 -3.05 -3.41 -12.00
C GLN A 633 -3.57 -4.85 -12.07
N MET A 634 -4.16 -5.35 -10.99
CA MET A 634 -4.75 -6.70 -10.95
C MET A 634 -5.87 -6.85 -11.98
N SER A 635 -6.77 -5.88 -12.06
CA SER A 635 -7.85 -5.86 -13.06
C SER A 635 -7.31 -5.89 -14.50
N ASN A 636 -6.40 -4.97 -14.82
CA ASN A 636 -5.83 -4.84 -16.16
C ASN A 636 -4.99 -6.04 -16.61
N ARG A 637 -4.37 -6.76 -15.67
CA ARG A 637 -3.55 -7.94 -16.00
C ARG A 637 -4.34 -9.24 -16.02
N CYS A 638 -5.37 -9.35 -15.19
CA CYS A 638 -6.23 -10.54 -15.17
C CYS A 638 -7.17 -10.58 -16.39
N ASN A 639 -7.57 -9.42 -16.93
CA ASN A 639 -8.48 -9.30 -18.09
C ASN A 639 -9.78 -10.13 -17.96
N ASN A 640 -10.23 -10.39 -16.73
CA ASN A 640 -11.46 -11.11 -16.42
C ASN A 640 -12.42 -10.19 -15.66
N PHE A 641 -13.47 -9.75 -16.36
CA PHE A 641 -14.46 -8.80 -15.86
C PHE A 641 -15.82 -9.44 -15.55
N ILE A 642 -15.94 -10.78 -15.62
CA ILE A 642 -17.20 -11.51 -15.36
C ILE A 642 -17.65 -11.24 -13.92
N ASN A 643 -16.75 -11.44 -12.97
CA ASN A 643 -16.96 -11.10 -11.57
C ASN A 643 -15.69 -10.45 -11.02
N LEU A 644 -15.56 -9.16 -11.37
CA LEU A 644 -14.40 -8.37 -11.01
C LEU A 644 -14.24 -8.21 -9.49
N PRO A 645 -15.30 -7.93 -8.69
CA PRO A 645 -15.19 -7.90 -7.24
C PRO A 645 -14.60 -9.18 -6.65
N TYR A 646 -15.09 -10.36 -7.05
CA TYR A 646 -14.54 -11.63 -6.58
C TYR A 646 -13.06 -11.80 -6.93
N THR A 647 -12.73 -11.53 -8.19
CA THR A 647 -11.37 -11.70 -8.71
C THR A 647 -10.39 -10.84 -7.94
N ILE A 648 -10.71 -9.56 -7.74
CA ILE A 648 -9.87 -8.61 -7.01
C ILE A 648 -9.78 -8.99 -5.53
N SER A 649 -10.91 -9.24 -4.85
CA SER A 649 -10.91 -9.61 -3.42
C SER A 649 -10.07 -10.85 -3.16
N LYS A 650 -10.19 -11.88 -4.00
CA LYS A 650 -9.39 -13.10 -3.92
C LYS A 650 -7.90 -12.82 -4.12
N ARG A 651 -7.53 -12.05 -5.15
CA ARG A 651 -6.12 -11.72 -5.46
C ARG A 651 -5.48 -10.91 -4.32
N ILE A 652 -6.23 -9.98 -3.72
CA ILE A 652 -5.76 -9.23 -2.55
C ILE A 652 -5.54 -10.16 -1.36
N GLN A 653 -6.43 -11.10 -1.09
CA GLN A 653 -6.24 -12.04 0.02
C GLN A 653 -5.09 -13.02 -0.21
N LEU A 654 -4.82 -13.43 -1.46
CA LEU A 654 -3.61 -14.20 -1.79
C LEU A 654 -2.35 -13.36 -1.53
N ARG A 655 -2.37 -12.08 -1.91
CA ARG A 655 -1.25 -11.17 -1.62
C ARG A 655 -1.08 -10.92 -0.12
N GLN A 656 -2.17 -10.75 0.62
CA GLN A 656 -2.13 -10.62 2.08
C GLN A 656 -1.52 -11.86 2.72
N CYS A 657 -1.93 -13.05 2.25
CA CYS A 657 -1.35 -14.32 2.69
C CYS A 657 0.17 -14.33 2.48
N TYR A 658 0.66 -13.94 1.29
CA TYR A 658 2.09 -13.78 1.02
C TYR A 658 2.79 -12.78 1.97
N GLU A 659 2.18 -11.61 2.20
CA GLU A 659 2.74 -10.57 3.06
C GLU A 659 2.84 -11.01 4.53
N LEU A 660 1.97 -11.91 5.00
CA LEU A 660 2.01 -12.51 6.34
C LEU A 660 3.06 -13.62 6.49
N ILE A 661 3.33 -14.40 5.44
CA ILE A 661 4.26 -15.55 5.48
C ILE A 661 5.71 -15.13 5.71
N ASP A 662 6.14 -14.05 5.08
CA ASP A 662 7.53 -13.58 5.14
C ASP A 662 7.80 -12.67 6.36
N GLU A 663 6.84 -12.55 7.30
CA GLU A 663 6.86 -11.55 8.39
C GLU A 663 7.06 -10.10 7.88
N ASN A 664 6.81 -9.86 6.59
CA ASN A 664 7.00 -8.57 5.91
C ASN A 664 6.10 -7.45 6.47
N LEU A 665 5.09 -7.80 7.27
CA LEU A 665 4.21 -6.81 7.90
C LEU A 665 4.99 -5.86 8.82
N LEU A 666 5.99 -6.39 9.54
CA LEU A 666 6.90 -5.62 10.39
C LEU A 666 8.36 -5.66 9.97
N LYS A 667 8.82 -6.72 9.26
CA LYS A 667 10.21 -6.82 8.80
C LYS A 667 10.49 -5.82 7.69
N LEU A 668 11.11 -4.72 8.10
CA LEU A 668 11.69 -3.74 7.21
C LEU A 668 13.12 -4.18 6.93
N ASN A 669 13.29 -5.10 5.97
CA ASN A 669 14.63 -5.56 5.62
C ASN A 669 15.50 -4.38 5.19
N ASN A 670 16.68 -4.27 5.80
CA ASN A 670 17.66 -3.26 5.42
C ASN A 670 18.21 -3.58 4.02
N ILE A 671 17.81 -2.81 3.02
CA ILE A 671 18.29 -2.97 1.64
C ILE A 671 19.33 -1.91 1.38
N SER A 672 20.58 -2.31 1.13
CA SER A 672 21.67 -1.37 0.85
C SER A 672 22.19 -1.47 -0.57
N GLY A 673 22.87 -0.41 -1.01
CA GLY A 673 23.67 -0.45 -2.23
C GLY A 673 24.92 -1.32 -2.06
N THR A 674 25.74 -1.40 -3.12
CA THR A 674 26.99 -2.18 -3.09
C THR A 674 27.89 -1.78 -1.92
N ILE A 675 28.23 -2.76 -1.09
CA ILE A 675 29.15 -2.60 0.04
C ILE A 675 30.58 -2.47 -0.48
N ARG A 676 31.29 -1.46 0.01
CA ARG A 676 32.73 -1.27 -0.24
C ARG A 676 33.48 -1.24 1.08
N LYS A 677 34.69 -1.81 1.10
CA LYS A 677 35.59 -1.72 2.25
C LYS A 677 36.41 -0.44 2.16
N ARG A 678 36.57 0.27 3.26
CA ARG A 678 37.41 1.48 3.36
C ARG A 678 38.20 1.46 4.66
N ARG A 679 39.50 1.78 4.60
CA ARG A 679 40.35 1.90 5.79
C ARG A 679 39.97 3.13 6.61
N THR A 680 39.92 3.01 7.93
CA THR A 680 39.56 4.12 8.82
C THR A 680 40.56 5.27 8.75
N THR A 681 41.85 4.97 8.54
CA THR A 681 42.91 5.96 8.31
C THR A 681 42.75 6.78 7.03
N SER A 682 41.87 6.38 6.10
CA SER A 682 41.61 7.11 4.85
C SER A 682 40.54 8.19 4.96
N PHE A 683 39.88 8.33 6.12
CA PHE A 683 39.01 9.46 6.41
C PHE A 683 39.84 10.66 6.90
N ASN A 684 39.25 11.86 6.93
CA ASN A 684 39.92 13.02 7.53
C ASN A 684 39.98 12.89 9.07
N LEU A 685 40.88 13.65 9.72
CA LEU A 685 41.10 13.58 11.17
C LEU A 685 39.81 13.77 12.00
N SER A 686 38.94 14.69 11.59
CA SER A 686 37.67 14.93 12.28
C SER A 686 36.79 13.67 12.31
N ILE A 687 36.70 12.93 11.20
CA ILE A 687 35.88 11.71 11.13
C ILE A 687 36.58 10.55 11.82
N GLN A 688 37.91 10.45 11.72
CA GLN A 688 38.68 9.44 12.47
C GLN A 688 38.42 9.55 13.97
N ASN A 689 38.43 10.76 14.54
CA ASN A 689 38.16 10.98 15.96
C ASN A 689 36.75 10.53 16.38
N ILE A 690 35.73 10.83 15.57
CA ILE A 690 34.35 10.45 15.91
C ILE A 690 34.16 8.93 15.78
N LEU A 691 34.79 8.30 14.79
CA LEU A 691 34.79 6.83 14.67
C LEU A 691 35.52 6.15 15.84
N PHE A 692 36.62 6.74 16.32
CA PHE A 692 37.36 6.22 17.48
C PHE A 692 36.52 6.30 18.76
N ASN A 693 35.73 7.36 18.93
CA ASN A 693 34.87 7.54 20.11
C ASN A 693 33.58 6.72 20.07
N ASP A 694 33.21 6.17 18.91
CA ASP A 694 32.01 5.35 18.77
C ASP A 694 32.30 3.88 19.08
N ARG A 695 31.56 3.29 20.03
CA ARG A 695 31.75 1.91 20.49
C ARG A 695 31.74 0.86 19.37
N LEU A 696 31.02 1.09 18.27
CA LEU A 696 30.92 0.15 17.15
C LEU A 696 32.17 0.14 16.27
N PHE A 697 32.79 1.31 16.10
CA PHE A 697 33.90 1.53 15.16
C PHE A 697 35.26 1.69 15.84
N ALA A 698 35.28 1.87 17.17
CA ALA A 698 36.49 1.92 17.97
C ALA A 698 37.42 0.74 17.64
N HIS A 699 38.69 1.04 17.39
CA HIS A 699 39.74 0.08 17.07
C HIS A 699 39.51 -0.77 15.80
N ARG A 700 38.63 -0.36 14.88
CA ARG A 700 38.44 -1.03 13.58
C ARG A 700 39.34 -0.41 12.51
N ASP A 701 40.12 -1.25 11.83
CA ASP A 701 40.99 -0.80 10.73
C ASP A 701 40.23 -0.57 9.42
N VAL A 702 39.16 -1.32 9.21
CA VAL A 702 38.35 -1.31 7.97
C VAL A 702 36.89 -1.23 8.34
N VAL A 703 36.14 -0.38 7.64
CA VAL A 703 34.68 -0.26 7.75
C VAL A 703 34.01 -0.53 6.40
N HIS A 704 32.77 -1.01 6.45
CA HIS A 704 31.93 -1.14 5.26
C HIS A 704 31.20 0.17 5.00
N ILE A 705 31.21 0.62 3.74
CA ILE A 705 30.54 1.84 3.30
C ILE A 705 29.57 1.55 2.16
N VAL A 706 28.45 2.26 2.14
CA VAL A 706 27.47 2.23 1.05
C VAL A 706 27.09 3.65 0.62
N LYS A 707 26.59 3.79 -0.61
CA LYS A 707 26.07 5.09 -1.10
C LYS A 707 24.64 5.38 -0.64
N TRP A 708 23.87 4.35 -0.35
CA TRP A 708 22.50 4.45 0.12
C TRP A 708 22.09 3.17 0.85
N ILE A 709 21.10 3.31 1.74
CA ILE A 709 20.42 2.21 2.42
C ILE A 709 18.93 2.56 2.56
N ILE A 710 18.08 1.55 2.54
CA ILE A 710 16.68 1.64 2.93
C ILE A 710 16.56 0.94 4.27
N MET A 711 16.21 1.70 5.31
CA MET A 711 15.91 1.18 6.66
C MET A 711 14.50 1.67 7.00
N ASP A 712 13.65 0.79 7.49
CA ASP A 712 12.27 1.14 7.85
C ASP A 712 11.47 1.84 6.74
N ASN A 713 11.64 1.40 5.48
CA ASN A 713 11.09 2.02 4.26
C ASN A 713 11.59 3.46 3.99
N ILE A 714 12.49 3.98 4.81
CA ILE A 714 13.14 5.28 4.61
C ILE A 714 14.45 5.05 3.86
N LYS A 715 14.60 5.72 2.71
CA LYS A 715 15.85 5.66 1.94
C LYS A 715 16.77 6.77 2.39
N PHE A 716 17.90 6.40 2.98
CA PHE A 716 19.00 7.28 3.30
C PHE A 716 20.06 7.20 2.21
N LYS A 717 20.51 8.34 1.69
CA LYS A 717 21.57 8.41 0.68
C LYS A 717 22.62 9.43 1.09
N VAL A 718 23.87 9.15 0.74
CA VAL A 718 24.97 10.13 0.90
C VAL A 718 24.62 11.41 0.14
N GLY A 719 24.68 12.52 0.85
CA GLY A 719 24.33 13.85 0.36
C GLY A 719 22.94 14.34 0.76
N ASP A 720 22.07 13.46 1.28
CA ASP A 720 20.74 13.85 1.76
C ASP A 720 20.85 14.69 3.04
N PHE A 721 19.90 15.62 3.19
CA PHE A 721 19.74 16.45 4.38
C PHE A 721 18.57 15.96 5.22
N PHE A 722 18.71 16.02 6.53
CA PHE A 722 17.66 15.68 7.51
C PHE A 722 17.65 16.72 8.63
N VAL A 723 16.56 16.75 9.40
CA VAL A 723 16.53 17.49 10.67
C VAL A 723 17.19 16.62 11.73
N GLY A 724 18.29 17.11 12.31
CA GLY A 724 19.02 16.39 13.37
C GLY A 724 18.63 16.83 14.77
N PHE A 725 18.39 18.13 14.97
CA PHE A 725 18.05 18.68 16.28
C PHE A 725 17.04 19.83 16.14
N LEU A 726 16.35 20.17 17.23
CA LEU A 726 15.54 21.37 17.37
C LEU A 726 16.14 22.24 18.48
N LEU A 727 16.49 23.48 18.17
CA LEU A 727 16.96 24.46 19.16
C LEU A 727 15.77 25.14 19.84
N GLY A 728 15.93 25.46 21.13
CA GLY A 728 14.90 26.14 21.91
C GLY A 728 13.66 25.29 22.18
N GLY A 729 13.81 23.97 22.21
CA GLY A 729 12.71 23.03 22.31
C GLY A 729 12.24 22.57 20.94
N GLU A 730 11.71 23.45 20.09
CA GLU A 730 10.86 22.98 18.97
C GLU A 730 10.86 23.79 17.67
N GLU A 731 11.40 25.01 17.63
CA GLU A 731 11.08 25.93 16.52
C GLU A 731 12.18 26.10 15.47
N ILE A 732 13.44 25.91 15.87
CA ILE A 732 14.58 26.20 14.99
C ILE A 732 15.31 24.89 14.69
N PRO A 733 15.11 24.29 13.49
CA PRO A 733 15.79 23.07 13.12
C PRO A 733 17.29 23.29 12.93
N ILE A 734 18.11 22.35 13.39
CA ILE A 734 19.49 22.17 12.95
C ILE A 734 19.49 21.01 11.95
N PHE A 735 20.05 21.26 10.78
CA PHE A 735 20.09 20.29 9.71
C PHE A 735 21.38 19.50 9.74
N VAL A 736 21.31 18.26 9.24
CA VAL A 736 22.47 17.37 9.11
C VAL A 736 22.52 16.81 7.70
N LYS A 737 23.71 16.80 7.09
CA LYS A 737 23.96 16.21 5.77
C LYS A 737 24.70 14.89 5.92
N ILE A 738 24.18 13.82 5.34
CA ILE A 738 24.84 12.51 5.36
C ILE A 738 26.11 12.55 4.51
N LYS A 739 27.28 12.39 5.13
CA LYS A 739 28.57 12.28 4.45
C LYS A 739 28.92 10.82 4.13
N TYR A 740 28.69 9.92 5.08
CA TYR A 740 28.97 8.50 4.93
C TYR A 740 27.92 7.64 5.61
N ILE A 741 27.61 6.51 4.99
CA ILE A 741 26.75 5.47 5.57
C ILE A 741 27.66 4.28 5.83
N LEU A 742 27.80 3.91 7.08
CA LEU A 742 28.75 2.91 7.56
C LEU A 742 28.02 1.69 8.09
N ASN A 743 28.64 0.53 7.90
CA ASN A 743 28.19 -0.74 8.46
C ASN A 743 29.34 -1.46 9.17
N MET A 744 29.02 -2.07 10.30
CA MET A 744 29.88 -3.03 10.98
C MET A 744 29.00 -4.03 11.71
N SER A 745 29.27 -5.33 11.58
CA SER A 745 28.52 -6.40 12.27
C SER A 745 26.99 -6.24 12.13
N GLU A 746 26.52 -5.96 10.92
CA GLU A 746 25.10 -5.72 10.58
C GLU A 746 24.44 -4.48 11.22
N GLN A 747 25.18 -3.71 12.02
CA GLN A 747 24.73 -2.43 12.56
C GLN A 747 25.09 -1.28 11.61
N TRP A 748 24.13 -0.39 11.38
CA TRP A 748 24.24 0.73 10.45
C TRP A 748 24.28 2.06 11.20
N LYS A 749 25.23 2.92 10.83
CA LYS A 749 25.37 4.28 11.36
C LYS A 749 25.70 5.28 10.26
N PHE A 750 25.43 6.55 10.53
CA PHE A 750 25.53 7.65 9.60
C PHE A 750 26.55 8.67 10.11
N VAL A 751 27.61 8.92 9.35
CA VAL A 751 28.47 10.08 9.61
C VAL A 751 27.82 11.27 8.95
N VAL A 752 27.46 12.26 9.75
CA VAL A 752 26.74 13.46 9.31
C VAL A 752 27.55 14.72 9.56
N GLN A 753 27.37 15.73 8.71
CA GLN A 753 27.87 17.09 8.93
C GLN A 753 26.72 17.99 9.39
N CYS A 754 26.92 18.74 10.46
CA CYS A 754 25.93 19.70 10.96
C CYS A 754 25.88 20.96 10.08
N PHE A 755 24.69 21.54 9.98
CA PHE A 755 24.42 22.82 9.34
C PHE A 755 23.61 23.69 10.29
N ASP A 756 24.16 24.84 10.66
CA ASP A 756 23.52 25.78 11.58
C ASP A 756 22.50 26.62 10.81
N THR A 757 21.33 26.81 11.42
CA THR A 757 20.31 27.72 10.88
C THR A 757 20.71 29.16 11.14
N VAL A 758 20.77 29.96 10.07
CA VAL A 758 21.12 31.38 10.09
C VAL A 758 19.89 32.22 10.37
N THR A 759 18.84 32.02 9.59
CA THR A 759 17.55 32.71 9.74
C THR A 759 16.44 31.95 9.02
N PHE A 760 15.20 32.16 9.45
CA PHE A 760 14.03 31.83 8.63
C PHE A 760 13.75 32.98 7.65
N LYS A 761 13.49 32.66 6.39
CA LYS A 761 13.08 33.61 5.34
C LYS A 761 11.61 33.42 5.07
N GLN A 762 10.77 34.32 5.60
CA GLN A 762 9.32 34.20 5.53
C GLN A 762 8.78 34.20 4.10
N ASN A 763 9.24 35.13 3.25
CA ASN A 763 8.81 35.20 1.83
C ASN A 763 9.08 33.90 1.06
N LEU A 764 10.19 33.22 1.37
CA LEU A 764 10.56 31.93 0.78
C LEU A 764 9.99 30.71 1.52
N TRP A 765 9.47 30.94 2.72
CA TRP A 765 9.04 29.93 3.68
C TRP A 765 10.09 28.82 3.90
N CYS A 766 11.36 29.21 4.11
CA CYS A 766 12.48 28.28 4.25
C CYS A 766 13.55 28.80 5.22
N PHE A 767 14.45 27.90 5.64
CA PHE A 767 15.59 28.22 6.48
C PHE A 767 16.83 28.43 5.65
N GLU A 768 17.51 29.55 5.86
CA GLU A 768 18.87 29.78 5.40
C GLU A 768 19.84 29.08 6.35
N ILE A 769 20.76 28.27 5.81
CA ILE A 769 21.67 27.44 6.60
C ILE A 769 23.12 27.61 6.17
N LYS A 770 24.05 27.33 7.07
CA LYS A 770 25.49 27.33 6.80
C LYS A 770 26.16 26.06 7.32
N PRO A 771 27.18 25.52 6.61
CA PRO A 771 27.89 24.34 7.08
C PRO A 771 28.63 24.64 8.39
N SER A 772 28.44 23.77 9.38
CA SER A 772 29.26 23.73 10.59
C SER A 772 30.50 22.85 10.36
N ASN A 773 31.55 23.08 11.16
CA ASN A 773 32.75 22.24 11.18
C ASN A 773 32.54 20.93 11.96
N ASN A 774 31.41 20.79 12.63
CA ASN A 774 31.08 19.63 13.44
C ASN A 774 30.57 18.48 12.55
N ASN A 775 31.15 17.30 12.76
CA ASN A 775 30.58 16.05 12.25
C ASN A 775 30.16 15.20 13.45
N LEU A 776 29.11 14.38 13.27
CA LEU A 776 28.57 13.50 14.30
C LEU A 776 28.33 12.12 13.71
N ILE A 777 28.14 11.13 14.59
CA ILE A 777 27.66 9.80 14.22
C ILE A 777 26.24 9.65 14.72
N PHE A 778 25.33 9.38 13.79
CA PHE A 778 23.92 9.16 14.02
C PHE A 778 23.58 7.68 13.84
N SER A 779 22.69 7.19 14.67
CA SER A 779 21.85 6.02 14.43
C SER A 779 20.55 6.47 13.74
N LYS A 780 19.78 5.51 13.22
CA LYS A 780 18.52 5.83 12.51
C LYS A 780 17.50 6.60 13.38
N ASN A 781 17.46 6.36 14.69
CA ASN A 781 16.53 7.02 15.61
C ASN A 781 16.99 8.44 16.01
N ASP A 782 18.22 8.84 15.67
CA ASP A 782 18.73 10.17 16.00
C ASP A 782 18.22 11.24 15.01
N PHE A 783 17.64 10.83 13.87
CA PHE A 783 16.98 11.74 12.94
C PHE A 783 15.57 12.04 13.43
N ILE A 784 15.25 13.33 13.59
CA ILE A 784 13.92 13.79 13.98
C ILE A 784 12.92 13.57 12.83
N SER A 785 13.32 13.88 11.60
CA SER A 785 12.45 13.71 10.43
C SER A 785 12.61 12.32 9.80
N HIS A 786 11.49 11.72 9.40
CA HIS A 786 11.47 10.45 8.65
C HIS A 786 11.68 10.62 7.14
N LYS A 787 11.81 11.86 6.66
CA LYS A 787 12.01 12.21 5.26
C LYS A 787 13.23 13.11 5.13
N SER A 788 14.04 12.84 4.10
CA SER A 788 15.09 13.75 3.69
C SER A 788 14.52 15.01 3.06
N GLU A 789 15.18 16.14 3.32
CA GLU A 789 14.84 17.44 2.76
C GLU A 789 15.69 17.77 1.54
N ASP A 790 15.10 18.54 0.62
CA ASP A 790 15.82 19.10 -0.52
C ASP A 790 16.48 20.42 -0.11
N CYS A 791 17.75 20.57 -0.51
CA CYS A 791 18.54 21.78 -0.27
C CYS A 791 18.81 22.50 -1.59
N TYR A 792 18.51 23.79 -1.63
CA TYR A 792 18.72 24.66 -2.76
C TYR A 792 19.88 25.62 -2.48
N TYR A 793 20.77 25.83 -3.45
CA TYR A 793 21.87 26.78 -3.35
C TYR A 793 21.60 27.95 -4.29
N ILE A 794 21.33 29.13 -3.73
CA ILE A 794 20.91 30.33 -4.45
C ILE A 794 21.69 31.51 -3.84
N ASP A 795 22.27 32.38 -4.68
CA ASP A 795 22.99 33.58 -4.25
C ASP A 795 24.04 33.36 -3.14
N ASN A 796 24.79 32.26 -3.25
CA ASN A 796 25.80 31.81 -2.29
C ASN A 796 25.31 31.37 -0.90
N SER A 797 24.00 31.20 -0.74
CA SER A 797 23.37 30.67 0.48
C SER A 797 22.70 29.33 0.23
N TYR A 798 22.69 28.48 1.26
CA TYR A 798 21.95 27.22 1.25
C TYR A 798 20.58 27.43 1.90
N PHE A 799 19.54 26.92 1.26
CA PHE A 799 18.17 27.00 1.73
C PHE A 799 17.57 25.60 1.87
N ILE A 800 16.92 25.34 3.00
CA ILE A 800 16.13 24.11 3.21
C ILE A 800 14.72 24.51 3.64
N ARG A 801 13.73 23.96 2.95
CA ARG A 801 12.33 24.06 3.31
C ARG A 801 11.95 22.82 4.12
N VAL A 802 11.30 23.02 5.26
CA VAL A 802 10.63 21.93 6.01
C VAL A 802 9.16 21.87 5.57
N PRO A 803 8.57 20.70 5.35
CA PRO A 803 7.21 20.58 4.80
C PRO A 803 6.06 20.95 5.76
N TYR A 804 6.35 21.04 7.07
CA TYR A 804 5.39 21.37 8.13
C TYR A 804 6.11 21.76 9.43
N ARG A 805 5.35 22.27 10.42
CA ARG A 805 5.89 22.62 11.74
C ARG A 805 6.29 21.35 12.50
N LEU A 806 7.51 21.32 13.00
CA LEU A 806 8.06 20.17 13.70
C LEU A 806 7.69 20.22 15.18
N THR A 807 7.49 19.05 15.79
CA THR A 807 7.24 18.89 17.21
C THR A 807 8.22 17.85 17.75
N ALA A 808 8.93 18.17 18.83
CA ALA A 808 9.71 17.20 19.57
C ALA A 808 8.77 16.30 20.37
N VAL A 809 8.93 14.99 20.23
CA VAL A 809 8.28 13.99 21.07
C VAL A 809 9.41 13.37 21.89
N GLU A 810 9.58 13.83 23.12
CA GLU A 810 10.65 13.41 24.04
C GLU A 810 10.57 11.92 24.41
#